data_AF-A0A0A1TWV4-F1
#
_entry.id   AF-A0A0A1TWV4-F1
#
_cell.length_a   1.000
_cell.length_b   1.000
_cell.length_c   1.000
_cell.angle_alpha   90.00
_cell.angle_beta   90.00
_cell.angle_gamma   90.00
#
_symmetry.space_group_name_H-M   'P 1'
#
loop_
_entity.id
_entity.type
_entity.pdbx_description
1 polymer ?
#
loop_
_entity_poly.entity_id
_entity_poly.type
_entity_poly.pdbx_seq_one_letter_code
_entity_poly.pdbx_strand_id
1 'polypeptide(L)'
;MSKRVDVYSIQIVVTYLKKYEDFINIILVCKKFEYILDRIRMNPVQITPKTKNLFKFIQTQQFFSPFDMKLNTEKSLFNYPKSAKECLIEMNNFNVCPLSVYTTDDRTYFENKIPDFVRKIGEQFYEGSQVVSIKLPPSVIEIGNFAFSDCSHLSSIELPSNLMRLGIYLFYGCSRVKEIHLPKLVEVIPDSCFSNCSSLTSVDFGTNMTLIGRKAFRMCAFKNFTVEKNVFIDESVFVHNTLTKITFCGKKCIPQKTCRSCKNLEEVVMDNTVEIIADSAFSECTSLKKITLSSNLEMICKCAFFNCNKLSQFEVPQKVRFVGSFAFENCEQLEELNFNENVVFEIGGCFGQCISLTKLDVPIDYMKHLYNVTESEKMILERLHIKVSNMMKKEEVNENVFKLDNYNEIDNDVCVNSDYIHLGDLDVFDTNSNYTSDHLTVYIPSTVVNFRIKVYDSDNLIEKIVIPENALLINESKFCIDNAKCVQLPDTITFIPDDYFSSSKLENFVVPRNVREIGTKAFFDSKYLTSLYIPKSVTKIGKNFVSKCSNLKSIVFEDGRNVDINKETENQYVLHHVTPDIKELNYYVEFPLETTKIEVPSSVTKISGLFFNKYKNLCEVVFPPTIKIFEQSIFYNCHKLTKISFTECKNTLNNLENNKNDINTFKTFFFDSVIVDYKFYLQMNALGYTFHNVDYTQQNLYEFGDKADFSVIKTINHEDKNLLMKNTHYWKTQFDLNDTFTEKFEMPSQIETLEYCKLASYNLREVDVSLVTKKINKLCFNNTHFLQKVTFSNTLEEIDEKVFFNCFSLKSVTLPQSLKKVGKQCFANCYSLESVFCESKEVLYDSQCFMNCFNLKFISKVKHLKSGVFWCCNSFVMFDNFGDIECIPHCTFMKCYNLKKMIFPTTLKTIGKFAFKNCYSLESLTFPKSLENVEDGCFMNCSNLKRVNFKNNKITFGSDVFEGCASLSLILFNEEQTTYYNGEVSYTLYKQFKQKQMICDNVKVKFNDLKMFGIDILKDEKVHRIDEGAFFNNTTITEIEIPNNITKIGDFCFACATRLETVMLPLSITELSPFCFDNCVSLETINLENITKIGMGCFDNTKFEKIL
;
A
#
# COMPACT_ATOMS: atom_id res chain seq x y z
N MET A 1 43.01 9.10 39.10
CA MET A 1 41.88 10.03 39.36
C MET A 1 40.73 9.64 38.44
N SER A 2 39.65 9.04 38.95
CA SER A 2 38.50 8.68 38.10
C SER A 2 37.79 9.95 37.62
N LYS A 3 37.68 10.14 36.31
CA LYS A 3 36.83 11.18 35.71
C LYS A 3 35.36 10.88 36.06
N ARG A 4 34.89 11.37 37.20
CA ARG A 4 33.47 11.25 37.61
C ARG A 4 32.68 12.29 36.81
N VAL A 5 31.55 11.87 36.24
CA VAL A 5 30.65 12.79 35.53
C VAL A 5 30.15 13.84 36.51
N ASP A 6 30.46 15.11 36.22
CA ASP A 6 29.98 16.25 37.00
C ASP A 6 28.59 16.70 36.56
N VAL A 7 28.01 17.63 37.31
CA VAL A 7 26.65 18.14 37.07
C VAL A 7 26.55 18.88 35.74
N TYR A 8 27.61 19.54 35.28
CA TYR A 8 27.62 20.27 34.00
C TYR A 8 27.58 19.31 32.81
N SER A 9 28.32 18.21 32.90
CA SER A 9 28.33 17.16 31.87
C SER A 9 26.94 16.52 31.72
N ILE A 10 26.26 16.21 32.84
CA ILE A 10 24.88 15.69 32.78
C ILE A 10 23.91 16.75 32.26
N GLN A 11 24.08 18.03 32.59
CA GLN A 11 23.21 19.09 32.08
C GLN A 11 23.17 19.13 30.55
N ILE A 12 24.31 18.89 29.88
CA ILE A 12 24.39 18.78 28.42
C ILE A 12 23.72 17.50 27.93
N VAL A 13 23.95 16.34 28.57
CA VAL A 13 23.32 15.08 28.17
C VAL A 13 21.79 15.18 28.23
N VAL A 14 21.26 15.84 29.26
CA VAL A 14 19.83 15.99 29.50
C VAL A 14 19.13 16.76 28.36
N THR A 15 19.82 17.65 27.65
CA THR A 15 19.21 18.38 26.51
C THR A 15 19.00 17.52 25.26
N TYR A 16 19.60 16.33 25.19
CA TYR A 16 19.43 15.39 24.06
C TYR A 16 18.39 14.29 24.34
N LEU A 17 17.84 14.25 25.55
CA LEU A 17 16.83 13.27 25.94
C LEU A 17 15.47 13.67 25.38
N LYS A 18 14.75 12.70 24.82
CA LYS A 18 13.47 12.92 24.12
C LYS A 18 12.28 12.32 24.84
N LYS A 19 12.49 11.54 25.90
CA LYS A 19 11.41 10.86 26.64
C LYS A 19 11.31 11.40 28.06
N TYR A 20 10.09 11.53 28.55
CA TYR A 20 9.78 11.98 29.90
C TYR A 20 10.52 11.16 30.98
N GLU A 21 10.62 9.85 30.78
CA GLU A 21 11.22 8.90 31.72
C GLU A 21 12.71 9.15 31.90
N ASP A 22 13.41 9.61 30.87
CA ASP A 22 14.86 9.85 30.94
C ASP A 22 15.19 10.94 31.97
N PHE A 23 14.35 11.98 32.06
CA PHE A 23 14.48 13.07 33.04
C PHE A 23 14.24 12.59 34.47
N ILE A 24 13.23 11.73 34.66
CA ILE A 24 12.92 11.11 35.96
C ILE A 24 14.05 10.20 36.39
N ASN A 25 14.60 9.39 35.48
CA ASN A 25 15.66 8.45 35.81
C ASN A 25 16.93 9.17 36.29
N ILE A 26 17.27 10.31 35.71
CA ILE A 26 18.47 11.06 36.11
C ILE A 26 18.35 11.63 37.52
N ILE A 27 17.17 12.17 37.90
CA ILE A 27 16.95 12.68 39.27
C ILE A 27 16.87 11.57 40.31
N LEU A 28 16.39 10.37 39.94
CA LEU A 28 16.22 9.25 40.86
C LEU A 28 17.49 8.43 41.08
N VAL A 29 18.36 8.31 40.07
CA VAL A 29 19.53 7.41 40.12
C VAL A 29 20.64 7.95 41.03
N CYS A 30 20.78 9.27 41.16
CA CYS A 30 21.84 9.84 41.99
C CYS A 30 21.38 11.15 42.65
N LYS A 31 21.40 11.21 43.99
CA LYS A 31 21.10 12.45 44.74
C LYS A 31 21.92 13.65 44.28
N LYS A 32 23.13 13.42 43.73
CA LYS A 32 23.97 14.47 43.13
C LYS A 32 23.24 15.26 42.02
N PHE A 33 22.30 14.63 41.32
CA PHE A 33 21.57 15.20 40.18
C PHE A 33 20.09 15.47 40.50
N GLU A 34 19.66 15.38 41.76
CA GLU A 34 18.26 15.60 42.18
C GLU A 34 17.72 16.95 41.68
N TYR A 35 18.57 17.98 41.68
CA TYR A 35 18.24 19.33 41.21
C TYR A 35 18.70 19.61 39.77
N ILE A 36 18.98 18.60 38.94
CA ILE A 36 19.46 18.81 37.57
C ILE A 36 18.41 19.48 36.68
N LEU A 37 17.12 19.13 36.86
CA LEU A 37 16.03 19.70 36.08
C LEU A 37 15.82 21.18 36.44
N ASP A 38 16.16 21.57 37.67
CA ASP A 38 16.14 22.97 38.11
C ASP A 38 17.20 23.82 37.42
N ARG A 39 18.14 23.20 36.69
CA ARG A 39 19.16 23.88 35.87
C ARG A 39 18.75 24.00 34.40
N ILE A 40 17.64 23.37 34.00
CA ILE A 40 17.11 23.48 32.64
C ILE A 40 16.38 24.80 32.49
N ARG A 41 16.68 25.52 31.41
CA ARG A 41 16.01 26.78 31.06
C ARG A 41 15.08 26.67 29.86
N MET A 42 15.14 25.55 29.14
CA MET A 42 14.31 25.25 27.97
C MET A 42 13.79 23.82 28.04
N ASN A 43 12.49 23.60 27.85
CA ASN A 43 11.96 22.24 27.84
C ASN A 43 12.39 21.49 26.56
N PRO A 44 13.02 20.30 26.69
CA PRO A 44 13.44 19.49 25.55
C PRO A 44 12.33 18.61 24.97
N VAL A 45 11.18 18.52 25.64
CA VAL A 45 10.01 17.72 25.26
C VAL A 45 8.73 18.52 25.51
N GLN A 46 7.63 18.08 24.91
CA GLN A 46 6.32 18.73 25.03
C GLN A 46 5.88 18.92 26.50
N ILE A 47 5.42 20.13 26.84
CA ILE A 47 4.80 20.39 28.13
C ILE A 47 3.34 19.95 28.09
N THR A 48 3.04 18.91 28.86
CA THR A 48 1.72 18.30 29.03
C THR A 48 1.33 18.36 30.51
N PRO A 49 0.07 18.06 30.87
CA PRO A 49 -0.31 17.94 32.28
C PRO A 49 0.56 16.96 33.09
N LYS A 50 1.12 15.93 32.43
CA LYS A 50 2.05 14.95 33.05
C LYS A 50 3.45 15.53 33.25
N THR A 51 3.97 16.31 32.29
CA THR A 51 5.37 16.77 32.29
C THR A 51 5.57 18.17 32.88
N LYS A 52 4.49 18.96 33.06
CA LYS A 52 4.56 20.36 33.53
C LYS A 52 5.35 20.57 34.83
N ASN A 53 5.34 19.58 35.72
CA ASN A 53 5.98 19.69 37.03
C ASN A 53 7.50 19.40 36.99
N LEU A 54 8.04 18.90 35.87
CA LEU A 54 9.48 18.61 35.72
C LEU A 54 10.30 19.85 35.42
N PHE A 55 9.71 20.82 34.74
CA PHE A 55 10.41 21.94 34.16
C PHE A 55 9.97 23.23 34.85
N LYS A 56 10.14 23.31 36.17
CA LYS A 56 9.63 24.41 37.01
C LYS A 56 10.33 25.74 36.79
N PHE A 57 11.60 25.70 36.37
CA PHE A 57 12.47 26.87 36.25
C PHE A 57 12.83 27.18 34.79
N ILE A 58 11.99 26.78 33.84
CA ILE A 58 12.19 27.16 32.44
C ILE A 58 11.98 28.65 32.26
N GLN A 59 12.89 29.27 31.53
CA GLN A 59 12.81 30.67 31.13
C GLN A 59 12.30 30.77 29.69
N THR A 60 12.54 29.76 28.85
CA THR A 60 12.01 29.71 27.49
C THR A 60 11.25 28.42 27.27
N GLN A 61 9.97 28.52 26.89
CA GLN A 61 9.17 27.34 26.56
C GLN A 61 9.25 27.01 25.08
N GLN A 62 9.67 25.79 24.72
CA GLN A 62 9.54 25.22 23.38
C GLN A 62 8.13 24.63 23.20
N PHE A 63 7.41 25.10 22.19
CA PHE A 63 6.11 24.59 21.77
C PHE A 63 6.28 23.73 20.53
N PHE A 64 5.93 22.45 20.63
CA PHE A 64 6.02 21.50 19.51
C PHE A 64 4.70 21.37 18.74
N SER A 65 3.60 21.83 19.34
CA SER A 65 2.28 21.90 18.70
C SER A 65 1.47 23.10 19.23
N PRO A 66 0.37 23.48 18.55
CA PRO A 66 -0.58 24.48 19.06
C PRO A 66 -1.28 24.07 20.37
N PHE A 67 -1.23 22.78 20.74
CA PHE A 67 -1.94 22.21 21.88
C PHE A 67 -1.06 22.07 23.14
N ASP A 68 0.19 22.50 23.07
CA ASP A 68 1.11 22.49 24.20
C ASP A 68 0.59 23.42 25.31
N MET A 69 0.71 22.98 26.56
CA MET A 69 0.25 23.79 27.70
C MET A 69 1.12 25.03 27.85
N LYS A 70 0.55 26.24 27.69
CA LYS A 70 1.29 27.51 27.84
C LYS A 70 1.59 27.82 29.31
N LEU A 71 2.87 27.87 29.67
CA LEU A 71 3.36 28.23 30.99
C LEU A 71 3.79 29.70 31.02
N ASN A 72 3.77 30.31 32.21
CA ASN A 72 4.28 31.67 32.41
C ASN A 72 5.82 31.65 32.39
N THR A 73 6.40 31.93 31.22
CA THR A 73 7.85 31.90 30.96
C THR A 73 8.31 33.23 30.36
N GLU A 74 9.61 33.53 30.43
CA GLU A 74 10.16 34.79 29.92
C GLU A 74 10.07 34.87 28.38
N LYS A 75 10.26 33.74 27.68
CA LYS A 75 10.22 33.65 26.21
C LYS A 75 9.56 32.34 25.75
N SER A 76 9.14 32.30 24.50
CA SER A 76 8.59 31.13 23.82
C SER A 76 9.36 30.85 22.53
N LEU A 77 9.59 29.57 22.22
CA LEU A 77 10.13 29.10 20.95
C LEU A 77 9.07 28.22 20.26
N PHE A 78 8.55 28.64 19.12
CA PHE A 78 7.48 27.93 18.41
C PHE A 78 8.06 27.00 17.33
N ASN A 79 8.18 25.70 17.64
CA ASN A 79 8.71 24.67 16.75
C ASN A 79 7.62 23.99 15.90
N TYR A 80 6.57 24.73 15.55
CA TYR A 80 5.55 24.34 14.59
C TYR A 80 5.27 25.52 13.63
N PRO A 81 4.71 25.29 12.43
CA PRO A 81 4.46 26.37 11.47
C PRO A 81 3.55 27.46 12.03
N LYS A 82 3.95 28.74 11.91
CA LYS A 82 3.14 29.93 12.25
C LYS A 82 3.21 30.96 11.13
N SER A 83 2.13 31.74 10.97
CA SER A 83 2.10 32.81 9.95
C SER A 83 3.10 33.92 10.28
N ALA A 84 3.54 34.70 9.29
CA ALA A 84 4.53 35.74 9.49
C ALA A 84 4.03 36.85 10.41
N LYS A 85 2.73 37.18 10.34
CA LYS A 85 2.08 38.14 11.26
C LYS A 85 2.14 37.64 12.70
N GLU A 86 1.79 36.38 12.94
CA GLU A 86 1.89 35.81 14.28
C GLU A 86 3.34 35.78 14.75
N CYS A 87 4.27 35.39 13.88
CA CYS A 87 5.70 35.40 14.20
C CYS A 87 6.18 36.79 14.58
N LEU A 88 5.76 37.85 13.88
CA LEU A 88 6.13 39.22 14.22
C LEU A 88 5.59 39.63 15.61
N ILE A 89 4.34 39.29 15.93
CA ILE A 89 3.75 39.56 17.25
C ILE A 89 4.56 38.85 18.33
N GLU A 90 4.91 37.58 18.10
CA GLU A 90 5.71 36.81 19.04
C GLU A 90 7.14 37.38 19.16
N MET A 91 7.78 37.78 18.06
CA MET A 91 9.11 38.39 18.06
C MET A 91 9.14 39.75 18.79
N ASN A 92 8.09 40.55 18.68
CA ASN A 92 7.93 41.79 19.47
C ASN A 92 7.79 41.50 20.97
N ASN A 93 7.28 40.33 21.33
CA ASN A 93 7.28 39.81 22.69
C ASN A 93 8.57 39.04 23.05
N PHE A 94 9.64 39.20 22.26
CA PHE A 94 10.94 38.54 22.41
C PHE A 94 10.94 37.01 22.27
N ASN A 95 9.89 36.44 21.67
CA ASN A 95 9.76 35.02 21.35
C ASN A 95 10.38 34.70 19.98
N VAL A 96 10.60 33.42 19.69
CA VAL A 96 11.29 32.95 18.49
C VAL A 96 10.41 31.98 17.69
N CYS A 97 10.32 32.19 16.38
CA CYS A 97 9.53 31.36 15.48
C CYS A 97 10.40 30.86 14.30
N PRO A 98 11.14 29.75 14.48
CA PRO A 98 12.02 29.23 13.44
C PRO A 98 11.29 28.68 12.21
N LEU A 99 9.98 28.38 12.30
CA LEU A 99 9.16 27.82 11.22
C LEU A 99 8.13 28.84 10.70
N SER A 100 8.57 30.09 10.49
CA SER A 100 7.71 31.15 9.98
C SER A 100 7.32 30.92 8.51
N VAL A 101 6.01 30.97 8.24
CA VAL A 101 5.41 30.83 6.92
C VAL A 101 4.75 32.14 6.52
N TYR A 102 5.04 32.65 5.34
CA TYR A 102 4.38 33.86 4.80
C TYR A 102 3.15 33.45 3.99
N THR A 103 1.96 33.76 4.50
CA THR A 103 0.67 33.32 3.92
C THR A 103 0.00 34.40 3.07
N THR A 104 -1.10 34.05 2.40
CA THR A 104 -1.91 35.01 1.64
C THR A 104 -2.47 36.12 2.53
N ASP A 105 -2.89 35.80 3.76
CA ASP A 105 -3.38 36.77 4.73
C ASP A 105 -2.28 37.76 5.15
N ASP A 106 -1.04 37.29 5.28
CA ASP A 106 0.12 38.13 5.64
C ASP A 106 0.38 39.23 4.59
N ARG A 107 0.01 39.02 3.32
CA ARG A 107 0.22 40.02 2.25
C ARG A 107 -0.45 41.35 2.54
N THR A 108 -1.66 41.30 3.09
CA THR A 108 -2.42 42.51 3.44
C THR A 108 -1.76 43.23 4.61
N TYR A 109 -1.24 42.46 5.57
CA TYR A 109 -0.62 42.99 6.78
C TYR A 109 0.75 43.62 6.52
N PHE A 110 1.57 43.02 5.64
CA PHE A 110 2.91 43.51 5.30
C PHE A 110 2.97 44.26 3.96
N GLU A 111 1.83 44.62 3.38
CA GLU A 111 1.75 45.35 2.10
C GLU A 111 2.58 44.72 0.97
N ASN A 112 2.50 43.39 0.84
CA ASN A 112 3.29 42.57 -0.10
C ASN A 112 4.82 42.56 0.12
N LYS A 113 5.36 43.13 1.21
CA LYS A 113 6.78 43.03 1.57
C LYS A 113 7.01 41.77 2.40
N ILE A 114 7.89 40.87 1.94
CA ILE A 114 8.22 39.65 2.65
C ILE A 114 9.32 39.95 3.69
N PRO A 115 9.09 39.76 5.00
CA PRO A 115 10.09 40.03 6.03
C PRO A 115 11.31 39.09 5.98
N ASP A 116 12.49 39.58 6.36
CA ASP A 116 13.76 38.82 6.35
C ASP A 116 13.84 37.66 7.35
N PHE A 117 12.86 37.51 8.25
CA PHE A 117 12.80 36.35 9.15
C PHE A 117 12.03 35.17 8.55
N VAL A 118 11.29 35.39 7.45
CA VAL A 118 10.47 34.35 6.79
C VAL A 118 11.34 33.21 6.29
N ARG A 119 10.94 31.97 6.59
CA ARG A 119 11.64 30.73 6.19
C ARG A 119 10.93 30.01 5.06
N LYS A 120 9.60 30.04 5.03
CA LYS A 120 8.77 29.40 4.01
C LYS A 120 7.80 30.38 3.37
N ILE A 121 7.69 30.34 2.05
CA ILE A 121 6.57 30.97 1.33
C ILE A 121 5.41 29.96 1.32
N GLY A 122 4.22 30.40 1.72
CA GLY A 122 3.03 29.57 1.79
C GLY A 122 2.54 29.06 0.43
N GLU A 123 1.62 28.12 0.48
CA GLU A 123 0.95 27.58 -0.72
C GLU A 123 0.00 28.63 -1.33
N GLN A 124 -0.16 28.61 -2.65
CA GLN A 124 -1.07 29.50 -3.42
C GLN A 124 -0.86 31.01 -3.16
N PHE A 125 0.33 31.39 -2.73
CA PHE A 125 0.63 32.73 -2.20
C PHE A 125 0.39 33.88 -3.18
N TYR A 126 0.83 33.75 -4.44
CA TYR A 126 0.67 34.70 -5.55
C TYR A 126 -0.13 34.11 -6.71
N GLU A 127 -0.85 33.01 -6.51
CA GLU A 127 -1.60 32.35 -7.58
C GLU A 127 -2.49 33.35 -8.37
N GLY A 128 -2.37 33.34 -9.70
CA GLY A 128 -3.09 34.21 -10.63
C GLY A 128 -2.74 35.71 -10.55
N SER A 129 -1.70 36.10 -9.81
CA SER A 129 -1.39 37.51 -9.59
C SER A 129 -0.71 38.19 -10.80
N GLN A 130 -0.87 39.51 -10.88
CA GLN A 130 -0.30 40.34 -11.94
C GLN A 130 1.13 40.83 -11.62
N VAL A 131 1.87 40.08 -10.79
CA VAL A 131 3.21 40.45 -10.35
C VAL A 131 4.22 40.34 -11.50
N VAL A 132 5.05 41.38 -11.67
CA VAL A 132 6.02 41.47 -12.79
C VAL A 132 7.40 40.93 -12.42
N SER A 133 7.81 41.13 -11.17
CA SER A 133 9.09 40.68 -10.62
C SER A 133 8.97 40.38 -9.14
N ILE A 134 9.66 39.34 -8.67
CA ILE A 134 9.63 38.93 -7.26
C ILE A 134 11.07 38.77 -6.75
N LYS A 135 11.32 39.33 -5.58
CA LYS A 135 12.58 39.15 -4.85
C LYS A 135 12.29 38.50 -3.52
N LEU A 136 12.79 37.28 -3.34
CA LEU A 136 12.65 36.54 -2.08
C LEU A 136 13.84 36.84 -1.16
N PRO A 137 13.61 36.99 0.16
CA PRO A 137 14.69 37.24 1.09
C PRO A 137 15.62 36.02 1.23
N PRO A 138 16.94 36.19 1.49
CA PRO A 138 17.91 35.09 1.61
C PRO A 138 17.61 34.08 2.74
N SER A 139 16.68 34.43 3.62
CA SER A 139 16.20 33.64 4.75
C SER A 139 15.28 32.48 4.34
N VAL A 140 14.68 32.55 3.15
CA VAL A 140 13.74 31.56 2.63
C VAL A 140 14.49 30.30 2.21
N ILE A 141 14.05 29.17 2.76
CA ILE A 141 14.62 27.84 2.51
C ILE A 141 13.64 26.91 1.77
N GLU A 142 12.35 27.25 1.75
CA GLU A 142 11.28 26.47 1.12
C GLU A 142 10.20 27.37 0.49
N ILE A 143 9.67 26.98 -0.66
CA ILE A 143 8.53 27.62 -1.31
C ILE A 143 7.42 26.58 -1.49
N GLY A 144 6.19 26.90 -1.06
CA GLY A 144 5.04 26.00 -1.12
C GLY A 144 4.48 25.77 -2.53
N ASN A 145 3.58 24.80 -2.61
CA ASN A 145 2.90 24.42 -3.86
C ASN A 145 2.07 25.59 -4.43
N PHE A 146 1.99 25.68 -5.75
CA PHE A 146 1.22 26.70 -6.49
C PHE A 146 1.58 28.16 -6.16
N ALA A 147 2.70 28.43 -5.46
CA ALA A 147 2.95 29.74 -4.88
C ALA A 147 3.02 30.88 -5.90
N PHE A 148 3.42 30.62 -7.15
CA PHE A 148 3.40 31.59 -8.25
C PHE A 148 2.66 31.05 -9.49
N SER A 149 1.75 30.09 -9.31
CA SER A 149 0.95 29.55 -10.42
C SER A 149 0.16 30.67 -11.12
N ASP A 150 0.03 30.60 -12.44
CA ASP A 150 -0.66 31.53 -13.33
C ASP A 150 -0.25 33.02 -13.19
N CYS A 151 0.96 33.29 -12.69
CA CYS A 151 1.57 34.63 -12.69
C CYS A 151 2.04 35.02 -14.10
N SER A 152 1.12 35.16 -15.05
CA SER A 152 1.39 35.41 -16.48
C SER A 152 2.22 36.68 -16.78
N HIS A 153 2.28 37.63 -15.85
CA HIS A 153 3.08 38.86 -16.00
C HIS A 153 4.50 38.75 -15.44
N LEU A 154 4.81 37.67 -14.72
CA LEU A 154 6.11 37.46 -14.09
C LEU A 154 7.17 37.28 -15.16
N SER A 155 8.14 38.19 -15.17
CA SER A 155 9.20 38.27 -16.18
C SER A 155 10.58 37.95 -15.61
N SER A 156 10.75 38.14 -14.29
CA SER A 156 12.00 37.86 -13.57
C SER A 156 11.70 37.41 -12.14
N ILE A 157 12.48 36.44 -11.66
CA ILE A 157 12.46 36.02 -10.27
C ILE A 157 13.87 35.72 -9.80
N GLU A 158 14.25 36.31 -8.66
CA GLU A 158 15.51 36.01 -7.99
C GLU A 158 15.25 35.00 -6.87
N LEU A 159 15.67 33.74 -7.08
CA LEU A 159 15.60 32.70 -6.06
C LEU A 159 16.75 32.87 -5.04
N PRO A 160 16.49 32.67 -3.74
CA PRO A 160 17.49 32.88 -2.70
C PRO A 160 18.51 31.74 -2.67
N SER A 161 19.76 32.06 -2.31
CA SER A 161 20.88 31.12 -2.34
C SER A 161 20.76 29.93 -1.38
N ASN A 162 20.02 30.09 -0.28
CA ASN A 162 19.78 29.05 0.73
C ASN A 162 18.51 28.23 0.47
N LEU A 163 17.83 28.45 -0.67
CA LEU A 163 16.63 27.70 -1.02
C LEU A 163 16.98 26.22 -1.22
N MET A 164 16.27 25.34 -0.52
CA MET A 164 16.48 23.90 -0.55
C MET A 164 15.32 23.17 -1.24
N ARG A 165 14.09 23.72 -1.17
CA ARG A 165 12.87 23.02 -1.60
C ARG A 165 11.95 23.92 -2.43
N LEU A 166 11.47 23.37 -3.54
CA LEU A 166 10.46 23.95 -4.43
C LEU A 166 9.14 23.18 -4.26
N GLY A 167 8.01 23.85 -4.47
CA GLY A 167 6.68 23.25 -4.48
C GLY A 167 6.26 22.72 -5.85
N ILE A 168 5.24 21.88 -5.87
CA ILE A 168 4.58 21.39 -7.08
C ILE A 168 3.80 22.55 -7.73
N TYR A 169 3.74 22.60 -9.07
CA TYR A 169 3.08 23.68 -9.84
C TYR A 169 3.61 25.09 -9.55
N LEU A 170 4.83 25.22 -9.04
CA LEU A 170 5.31 26.49 -8.48
C LEU A 170 5.20 27.68 -9.44
N PHE A 171 5.62 27.52 -10.70
CA PHE A 171 5.56 28.53 -11.76
C PHE A 171 4.65 28.10 -12.92
N TYR A 172 3.67 27.23 -12.66
CA TYR A 172 2.74 26.80 -13.70
C TYR A 172 2.12 28.04 -14.39
N GLY A 173 2.06 28.08 -15.72
CA GLY A 173 1.44 29.19 -16.45
C GLY A 173 2.20 30.54 -16.43
N CYS A 174 3.43 30.59 -15.90
CA CYS A 174 4.27 31.80 -15.92
C CYS A 174 4.86 32.09 -17.31
N SER A 175 4.01 32.51 -18.24
CA SER A 175 4.31 32.57 -19.68
C SER A 175 5.35 33.62 -20.13
N ARG A 176 5.80 34.53 -19.25
CA ARG A 176 6.79 35.58 -19.58
C ARG A 176 8.18 35.36 -19.00
N VAL A 177 8.38 34.36 -18.14
CA VAL A 177 9.69 34.02 -17.57
C VAL A 177 10.56 33.45 -18.68
N LYS A 178 11.76 34.02 -18.87
CA LYS A 178 12.68 33.62 -19.96
C LYS A 178 13.81 32.71 -19.51
N GLU A 179 14.28 32.92 -18.30
CA GLU A 179 15.40 32.23 -17.68
C GLU A 179 15.12 32.03 -16.20
N ILE A 180 15.63 30.92 -15.65
CA ILE A 180 15.56 30.61 -14.23
C ILE A 180 16.95 30.16 -13.78
N HIS A 181 17.43 30.74 -12.68
CA HIS A 181 18.67 30.35 -12.02
C HIS A 181 18.34 29.58 -10.75
N LEU A 182 18.56 28.27 -10.76
CA LEU A 182 18.34 27.44 -9.57
C LEU A 182 19.54 27.53 -8.62
N PRO A 183 19.31 27.71 -7.31
CA PRO A 183 20.39 27.75 -6.33
C PRO A 183 21.01 26.35 -6.12
N LYS A 184 22.28 26.31 -5.69
CA LYS A 184 23.09 25.08 -5.63
C LYS A 184 22.54 23.99 -4.70
N LEU A 185 21.72 24.36 -3.73
CA LEU A 185 21.15 23.43 -2.72
C LEU A 185 19.83 22.78 -3.18
N VAL A 186 19.29 23.17 -4.34
CA VAL A 186 18.08 22.54 -4.89
C VAL A 186 18.46 21.27 -5.63
N GLU A 187 17.97 20.14 -5.13
CA GLU A 187 18.24 18.81 -5.68
C GLU A 187 17.13 18.33 -6.62
N VAL A 188 15.92 18.90 -6.49
CA VAL A 188 14.71 18.42 -7.18
C VAL A 188 13.94 19.57 -7.82
N ILE A 189 13.57 19.41 -9.09
CA ILE A 189 12.50 20.18 -9.74
C ILE A 189 11.21 19.34 -9.63
N PRO A 190 10.21 19.78 -8.86
CA PRO A 190 8.96 19.05 -8.68
C PRO A 190 8.08 19.03 -9.93
N ASP A 191 7.03 18.24 -9.86
CA ASP A 191 6.00 18.12 -10.88
C ASP A 191 5.40 19.44 -11.34
N SER A 192 5.26 19.55 -12.66
CA SER A 192 4.67 20.68 -13.37
C SER A 192 5.24 22.04 -12.98
N CYS A 193 6.42 22.08 -12.34
CA CYS A 193 6.98 23.29 -11.73
C CYS A 193 7.09 24.46 -12.72
N PHE A 194 7.48 24.21 -13.97
CA PHE A 194 7.55 25.21 -15.04
C PHE A 194 6.63 24.89 -16.23
N SER A 195 5.60 24.06 -16.03
CA SER A 195 4.65 23.73 -17.10
C SER A 195 3.95 25.00 -17.60
N ASN A 196 3.76 25.12 -18.91
CA ASN A 196 3.18 26.29 -19.59
C ASN A 196 3.99 27.60 -19.43
N CYS A 197 5.28 27.53 -19.05
CA CYS A 197 6.20 28.66 -19.13
C CYS A 197 6.69 28.87 -20.58
N SER A 198 5.80 29.33 -21.45
CA SER A 198 6.02 29.36 -22.91
C SER A 198 7.16 30.28 -23.40
N SER A 199 7.69 31.16 -22.56
CA SER A 199 8.89 31.97 -22.88
C SER A 199 10.19 31.41 -22.28
N LEU A 200 10.14 30.33 -21.49
CA LEU A 200 11.30 29.80 -20.79
C LEU A 200 12.22 29.08 -21.79
N THR A 201 13.40 29.67 -22.01
CA THR A 201 14.37 29.21 -23.01
C THR A 201 15.64 28.61 -22.41
N SER A 202 15.92 28.89 -21.14
CA SER A 202 17.09 28.36 -20.42
C SER A 202 16.81 28.20 -18.93
N VAL A 203 17.41 27.17 -18.33
CA VAL A 203 17.43 26.95 -16.89
C VAL A 203 18.88 26.64 -16.53
N ASP A 204 19.42 27.41 -15.59
CA ASP A 204 20.73 27.14 -15.01
C ASP A 204 20.54 26.16 -13.85
N PHE A 205 20.92 24.90 -14.08
CA PHE A 205 20.80 23.83 -13.11
C PHE A 205 21.97 23.93 -12.11
N GLY A 206 21.64 23.99 -10.82
CA GLY A 206 22.64 23.92 -9.75
C GLY A 206 23.45 22.61 -9.81
N THR A 207 24.57 22.56 -9.07
CA THR A 207 25.51 21.42 -9.12
C THR A 207 24.98 20.11 -8.53
N ASN A 208 23.90 20.17 -7.74
CA ASN A 208 23.36 19.03 -6.99
C ASN A 208 22.03 18.52 -7.55
N MET A 209 21.65 18.89 -8.77
CA MET A 209 20.39 18.45 -9.36
C MET A 209 20.39 16.94 -9.56
N THR A 210 19.44 16.25 -8.93
CA THR A 210 19.26 14.80 -9.05
C THR A 210 18.01 14.44 -9.82
N LEU A 211 17.01 15.33 -9.90
CA LEU A 211 15.68 14.96 -10.38
C LEU A 211 14.88 16.09 -11.05
N ILE A 212 14.24 15.77 -12.18
CA ILE A 212 13.23 16.59 -12.88
C ILE A 212 11.90 15.81 -12.96
N GLY A 213 10.88 16.31 -12.26
CA GLY A 213 9.56 15.67 -12.14
C GLY A 213 8.67 15.75 -13.39
N ARG A 214 7.52 15.09 -13.32
CA ARG A 214 6.54 14.92 -14.40
C ARG A 214 6.09 16.27 -14.94
N LYS A 215 6.07 16.38 -16.27
CA LYS A 215 5.64 17.61 -17.00
C LYS A 215 6.36 18.89 -16.58
N ALA A 216 7.49 18.83 -15.87
CA ALA A 216 8.15 20.01 -15.32
C ALA A 216 8.44 21.09 -16.36
N PHE A 217 8.67 20.71 -17.63
CA PHE A 217 8.98 21.61 -18.75
C PHE A 217 8.00 21.49 -19.92
N ARG A 218 6.76 21.07 -19.66
CA ARG A 218 5.69 21.01 -20.66
C ARG A 218 5.44 22.41 -21.24
N MET A 219 5.31 22.50 -22.57
CA MET A 219 5.04 23.75 -23.30
C MET A 219 6.06 24.88 -23.01
N CYS A 220 7.32 24.55 -22.72
CA CYS A 220 8.43 25.51 -22.64
C CYS A 220 9.11 25.71 -24.02
N ALA A 221 10.03 26.67 -24.10
CA ALA A 221 10.65 27.12 -25.35
C ALA A 221 12.16 26.82 -25.45
N PHE A 222 12.61 25.64 -25.00
CA PHE A 222 14.03 25.28 -25.09
C PHE A 222 14.44 25.06 -26.54
N LYS A 223 15.63 25.55 -26.91
CA LYS A 223 16.20 25.29 -28.24
C LYS A 223 16.89 23.92 -28.30
N ASN A 224 17.78 23.67 -27.34
CA ASN A 224 18.54 22.44 -27.19
C ASN A 224 18.52 22.03 -25.71
N PHE A 225 18.48 20.73 -25.43
CA PHE A 225 18.56 20.22 -24.06
C PHE A 225 19.45 18.99 -23.98
N THR A 226 20.28 18.91 -22.94
CA THR A 226 21.09 17.72 -22.63
C THR A 226 20.64 17.17 -21.29
N VAL A 227 20.18 15.93 -21.29
CA VAL A 227 19.82 15.21 -20.07
C VAL A 227 21.07 14.51 -19.54
N GLU A 228 21.67 15.11 -18.52
CA GLU A 228 22.92 14.65 -17.90
C GLU A 228 22.77 13.32 -17.17
N LYS A 229 23.84 12.50 -17.14
CA LYS A 229 23.85 11.13 -16.58
C LYS A 229 23.25 11.01 -15.19
N ASN A 230 23.55 11.94 -14.29
CA ASN A 230 23.14 11.87 -12.89
C ASN A 230 21.75 12.47 -12.60
N VAL A 231 21.08 13.04 -13.61
CA VAL A 231 19.77 13.69 -13.45
C VAL A 231 18.64 12.75 -13.87
N PHE A 232 17.85 12.28 -12.93
CA PHE A 232 16.64 11.51 -13.26
C PHE A 232 15.60 12.41 -13.94
N ILE A 233 14.92 11.88 -14.96
CA ILE A 233 13.79 12.54 -15.63
C ILE A 233 12.57 11.65 -15.57
N ASP A 234 11.44 12.25 -15.22
CA ASP A 234 10.12 11.62 -15.15
C ASP A 234 9.44 11.57 -16.54
N GLU A 235 8.21 11.09 -16.60
CA GLU A 235 7.39 11.09 -17.81
C GLU A 235 6.97 12.51 -18.25
N SER A 236 6.70 12.64 -19.55
CA SER A 236 6.09 13.84 -20.13
C SER A 236 6.86 15.17 -19.91
N VAL A 237 8.14 15.14 -19.53
CA VAL A 237 8.91 16.33 -19.11
C VAL A 237 8.93 17.43 -20.18
N PHE A 238 9.13 17.10 -21.46
CA PHE A 238 9.26 18.05 -22.56
C PHE A 238 8.07 18.01 -23.54
N VAL A 239 6.88 17.61 -23.11
CA VAL A 239 5.70 17.56 -23.99
C VAL A 239 5.40 18.95 -24.58
N HIS A 240 5.13 19.01 -25.90
CA HIS A 240 4.90 20.26 -26.65
C HIS A 240 6.02 21.30 -26.57
N ASN A 241 7.25 20.90 -26.26
CA ASN A 241 8.37 21.83 -26.23
C ASN A 241 8.80 22.27 -27.64
N THR A 242 9.49 23.40 -27.75
CA THR A 242 10.00 23.92 -29.04
C THR A 242 11.41 23.42 -29.40
N LEU A 243 11.88 22.38 -28.71
CA LEU A 243 13.18 21.73 -28.91
C LEU A 243 13.46 21.46 -30.38
N THR A 244 14.68 21.78 -30.81
CA THR A 244 15.23 21.38 -32.11
C THR A 244 16.16 20.18 -32.00
N LYS A 245 16.82 20.03 -30.83
CA LYS A 245 17.69 18.90 -30.51
C LYS A 245 17.58 18.51 -29.04
N ILE A 246 17.56 17.21 -28.76
CA ILE A 246 17.73 16.66 -27.41
C ILE A 246 18.81 15.58 -27.38
N THR A 247 19.63 15.59 -26.32
CA THR A 247 20.68 14.59 -26.09
C THR A 247 20.45 13.89 -24.76
N PHE A 248 20.47 12.56 -24.74
CA PHE A 248 20.38 11.73 -23.55
C PHE A 248 21.73 11.09 -23.25
N CYS A 249 22.26 11.37 -22.05
CA CYS A 249 23.54 10.83 -21.58
C CYS A 249 23.29 9.91 -20.39
N GLY A 250 23.78 8.68 -20.43
CA GLY A 250 23.80 7.75 -19.31
C GLY A 250 22.41 7.30 -18.85
N LYS A 251 21.40 7.35 -19.74
CA LYS A 251 20.03 6.93 -19.47
C LYS A 251 19.80 5.52 -19.96
N LYS A 252 19.19 4.67 -19.13
CA LYS A 252 18.73 3.32 -19.51
C LYS A 252 17.37 3.36 -20.19
N CYS A 253 16.44 4.14 -19.65
CA CYS A 253 15.10 4.31 -20.21
C CYS A 253 14.89 5.77 -20.61
N ILE A 254 14.27 6.00 -21.77
CA ILE A 254 13.63 7.26 -22.11
C ILE A 254 12.15 7.13 -21.70
N PRO A 255 11.70 7.86 -20.66
CA PRO A 255 10.37 7.71 -20.10
C PRO A 255 9.23 7.94 -21.09
N GLN A 256 8.03 7.54 -20.68
CA GLN A 256 6.86 7.70 -21.54
C GLN A 256 6.57 9.18 -21.83
N LYS A 257 6.19 9.45 -23.09
CA LYS A 257 5.81 10.78 -23.58
C LYS A 257 6.87 11.88 -23.40
N THR A 258 8.13 11.57 -23.09
CA THR A 258 9.18 12.56 -22.74
C THR A 258 9.21 13.76 -23.69
N CYS A 259 9.15 13.53 -25.01
CA CYS A 259 9.16 14.56 -26.05
C CYS A 259 7.88 14.54 -26.93
N ARG A 260 6.74 14.02 -26.44
CA ARG A 260 5.52 13.95 -27.26
C ARG A 260 5.13 15.33 -27.81
N SER A 261 4.76 15.37 -29.08
CA SER A 261 4.34 16.54 -29.83
C SER A 261 5.38 17.68 -29.83
N CYS A 262 6.68 17.37 -29.72
CA CYS A 262 7.77 18.32 -30.01
C CYS A 262 7.90 18.53 -31.53
N LYS A 263 6.98 19.30 -32.11
CA LYS A 263 6.85 19.45 -33.58
C LYS A 263 8.07 20.08 -34.27
N ASN A 264 8.97 20.74 -33.53
CA ASN A 264 10.20 21.33 -34.05
C ASN A 264 11.44 20.43 -33.88
N LEU A 265 11.31 19.28 -33.22
CA LEU A 265 12.44 18.42 -32.91
C LEU A 265 12.98 17.82 -34.21
N GLU A 266 14.22 18.11 -34.56
CA GLU A 266 14.86 17.63 -35.80
C GLU A 266 15.86 16.50 -35.54
N GLU A 267 16.53 16.51 -34.38
CA GLU A 267 17.58 15.55 -34.01
C GLU A 267 17.41 15.02 -32.57
N VAL A 268 17.42 13.69 -32.42
CA VAL A 268 17.53 13.00 -31.12
C VAL A 268 18.86 12.27 -31.07
N VAL A 269 19.63 12.49 -30.00
CA VAL A 269 20.92 11.81 -29.77
C VAL A 269 20.84 11.01 -28.48
N MET A 270 21.02 9.70 -28.58
CA MET A 270 21.15 8.80 -27.44
C MET A 270 22.61 8.31 -27.40
N ASP A 271 23.21 8.28 -26.22
CA ASP A 271 24.42 7.50 -26.04
C ASP A 271 24.10 6.00 -25.94
N ASN A 272 25.14 5.17 -25.90
CA ASN A 272 25.00 3.71 -25.92
C ASN A 272 24.49 3.11 -24.59
N THR A 273 23.82 3.88 -23.73
CA THR A 273 23.23 3.35 -22.50
C THR A 273 21.73 3.14 -22.59
N VAL A 274 21.04 3.75 -23.56
CA VAL A 274 19.58 3.64 -23.68
C VAL A 274 19.21 2.23 -24.13
N GLU A 275 18.43 1.53 -23.32
CA GLU A 275 17.92 0.17 -23.53
C GLU A 275 16.42 0.20 -23.89
N ILE A 276 15.69 1.21 -23.41
CA ILE A 276 14.23 1.31 -23.60
C ILE A 276 13.83 2.70 -24.10
N ILE A 277 13.01 2.73 -25.15
CA ILE A 277 12.23 3.90 -25.55
C ILE A 277 10.78 3.60 -25.20
N ALA A 278 10.28 4.23 -24.13
CA ALA A 278 8.97 3.94 -23.59
C ALA A 278 7.82 4.55 -24.42
N ASP A 279 6.60 4.26 -23.98
CA ASP A 279 5.38 4.58 -24.72
C ASP A 279 5.31 6.05 -25.13
N SER A 280 5.08 6.28 -26.42
CA SER A 280 4.90 7.61 -27.02
C SER A 280 6.05 8.60 -26.77
N ALA A 281 7.26 8.14 -26.41
CA ALA A 281 8.38 9.02 -26.03
C ALA A 281 8.67 10.13 -27.04
N PHE A 282 8.57 9.85 -28.35
CA PHE A 282 8.78 10.79 -29.46
C PHE A 282 7.56 10.91 -30.38
N SER A 283 6.37 10.49 -29.92
CA SER A 283 5.14 10.58 -30.71
C SER A 283 4.86 12.01 -31.16
N GLU A 284 4.35 12.18 -32.39
CA GLU A 284 4.02 13.46 -33.03
C GLU A 284 5.21 14.43 -33.20
N CYS A 285 6.45 13.93 -33.19
CA CYS A 285 7.64 14.71 -33.55
C CYS A 285 7.76 14.85 -35.09
N THR A 286 6.84 15.59 -35.70
CA THR A 286 6.67 15.66 -37.16
C THR A 286 7.85 16.27 -37.94
N SER A 287 8.80 16.90 -37.25
CA SER A 287 10.04 17.41 -37.87
C SER A 287 11.26 16.51 -37.68
N LEU A 288 11.13 15.39 -36.96
CA LEU A 288 12.24 14.51 -36.62
C LEU A 288 12.78 13.84 -37.88
N LYS A 289 14.06 14.10 -38.19
CA LYS A 289 14.74 13.57 -39.38
C LYS A 289 15.86 12.61 -39.02
N LYS A 290 16.57 12.91 -37.92
CA LYS A 290 17.78 12.22 -37.52
C LYS A 290 17.66 11.69 -36.11
N ILE A 291 17.90 10.40 -35.95
CA ILE A 291 18.01 9.75 -34.65
C ILE A 291 19.33 8.99 -34.56
N THR A 292 20.08 9.26 -33.50
CA THR A 292 21.24 8.43 -33.12
C THR A 292 20.76 7.52 -32.00
N LEU A 293 20.54 6.25 -32.33
CA LEU A 293 20.05 5.24 -31.39
C LEU A 293 21.21 4.66 -30.58
N SER A 294 20.90 4.23 -29.36
CA SER A 294 21.81 3.43 -28.55
C SER A 294 22.00 2.05 -29.17
N SER A 295 23.25 1.59 -29.23
CA SER A 295 23.55 0.20 -29.62
C SER A 295 22.99 -0.84 -28.64
N ASN A 296 22.61 -0.43 -27.43
CA ASN A 296 22.01 -1.28 -26.39
C ASN A 296 20.48 -1.23 -26.38
N LEU A 297 19.84 -0.56 -27.34
CA LEU A 297 18.37 -0.50 -27.41
C LEU A 297 17.77 -1.89 -27.59
N GLU A 298 16.90 -2.28 -26.66
CA GLU A 298 16.24 -3.59 -26.57
C GLU A 298 14.73 -3.49 -26.80
N MET A 299 14.11 -2.37 -26.42
CA MET A 299 12.66 -2.20 -26.50
C MET A 299 12.28 -0.85 -27.12
N ILE A 300 11.37 -0.91 -28.09
CA ILE A 300 10.70 0.26 -28.67
C ILE A 300 9.21 0.09 -28.35
N CYS A 301 8.70 0.80 -27.36
CA CYS A 301 7.37 0.53 -26.83
C CYS A 301 6.26 1.23 -27.64
N LYS A 302 5.02 1.14 -27.16
CA LYS A 302 3.81 1.50 -27.92
C LYS A 302 3.84 2.95 -28.38
N CYS A 303 3.55 3.20 -29.66
CA CYS A 303 3.52 4.53 -30.28
C CYS A 303 4.82 5.36 -30.14
N ALA A 304 5.98 4.76 -29.83
CA ALA A 304 7.22 5.50 -29.52
C ALA A 304 7.58 6.59 -30.55
N PHE A 305 7.38 6.33 -31.84
CA PHE A 305 7.62 7.24 -32.97
C PHE A 305 6.38 7.48 -33.83
N PHE A 306 5.19 7.29 -33.27
CA PHE A 306 3.92 7.54 -33.97
C PHE A 306 3.92 8.95 -34.60
N ASN A 307 3.52 9.08 -35.86
CA ASN A 307 3.42 10.35 -36.58
C ASN A 307 4.74 11.16 -36.62
N CYS A 308 5.87 10.47 -36.83
CA CYS A 308 7.17 11.08 -37.15
C CYS A 308 7.39 11.14 -38.68
N ASN A 309 6.58 11.93 -39.40
CA ASN A 309 6.43 11.82 -40.86
C ASN A 309 7.71 12.13 -41.67
N LYS A 310 8.69 12.84 -41.09
CA LYS A 310 9.98 13.17 -41.75
C LYS A 310 11.12 12.20 -41.40
N LEU A 311 10.84 11.17 -40.61
CA LEU A 311 11.82 10.15 -40.27
C LEU A 311 12.01 9.23 -41.48
N SER A 312 13.16 9.36 -42.15
CA SER A 312 13.47 8.63 -43.40
C SER A 312 14.35 7.40 -43.18
N GLN A 313 15.23 7.44 -42.18
CA GLN A 313 16.14 6.36 -41.84
C GLN A 313 15.99 6.00 -40.35
N PHE A 314 15.89 4.70 -40.09
CA PHE A 314 15.85 4.15 -38.73
C PHE A 314 16.61 2.82 -38.69
N GLU A 315 17.89 2.88 -38.34
CA GLU A 315 18.72 1.68 -38.20
C GLU A 315 18.39 0.96 -36.90
N VAL A 316 17.50 -0.03 -36.97
CA VAL A 316 17.09 -0.84 -35.81
C VAL A 316 18.32 -1.53 -35.20
N PRO A 317 18.65 -1.26 -33.92
CA PRO A 317 19.78 -1.92 -33.26
C PRO A 317 19.54 -3.43 -33.12
N GLN A 318 20.60 -4.24 -33.25
CA GLN A 318 20.51 -5.71 -33.27
C GLN A 318 19.91 -6.31 -31.98
N LYS A 319 19.99 -5.60 -30.86
CA LYS A 319 19.46 -6.04 -29.55
C LYS A 319 17.97 -5.81 -29.38
N VAL A 320 17.32 -5.06 -30.28
CA VAL A 320 15.87 -4.87 -30.22
C VAL A 320 15.21 -6.24 -30.25
N ARG A 321 14.38 -6.52 -29.23
CA ARG A 321 13.64 -7.78 -29.06
C ARG A 321 12.13 -7.55 -28.96
N PHE A 322 11.71 -6.33 -28.66
CA PHE A 322 10.30 -5.98 -28.54
C PHE A 322 9.97 -4.69 -29.27
N VAL A 323 8.88 -4.72 -30.04
CA VAL A 323 8.30 -3.55 -30.69
C VAL A 323 6.81 -3.48 -30.32
N GLY A 324 6.44 -2.42 -29.60
CA GLY A 324 5.09 -2.16 -29.15
C GLY A 324 4.17 -1.75 -30.31
N SER A 325 2.87 -1.88 -30.09
CA SER A 325 1.86 -1.56 -31.11
C SER A 325 2.01 -0.11 -31.62
N PHE A 326 1.79 0.10 -32.91
CA PHE A 326 1.82 1.43 -33.55
C PHE A 326 3.14 2.23 -33.39
N ALA A 327 4.25 1.57 -33.03
CA ALA A 327 5.54 2.23 -32.74
C ALA A 327 6.02 3.19 -33.83
N PHE A 328 5.86 2.85 -35.12
CA PHE A 328 6.27 3.65 -36.27
C PHE A 328 5.09 4.05 -37.16
N GLU A 329 3.85 3.95 -36.68
CA GLU A 329 2.70 4.29 -37.51
C GLU A 329 2.81 5.76 -37.99
N ASN A 330 2.48 5.97 -39.26
CA ASN A 330 2.57 7.26 -39.96
C ASN A 330 3.99 7.86 -40.06
N CYS A 331 5.04 7.03 -40.01
CA CYS A 331 6.38 7.39 -40.47
C CYS A 331 6.47 7.32 -42.01
N GLU A 332 5.77 8.21 -42.69
CA GLU A 332 5.53 8.15 -44.15
C GLU A 332 6.80 8.10 -45.02
N GLN A 333 7.91 8.69 -44.57
CA GLN A 333 9.18 8.76 -45.31
C GLN A 333 10.14 7.60 -45.02
N LEU A 334 9.78 6.67 -44.13
CA LEU A 334 10.68 5.59 -43.72
C LEU A 334 10.86 4.56 -44.85
N GLU A 335 12.10 4.36 -45.30
CA GLU A 335 12.40 3.55 -46.50
C GLU A 335 12.71 2.08 -46.19
N GLU A 336 13.36 1.81 -45.07
CA GLU A 336 13.85 0.48 -44.67
C GLU A 336 13.73 0.28 -43.16
N LEU A 337 13.26 -0.91 -42.76
CA LEU A 337 13.25 -1.39 -41.38
C LEU A 337 13.71 -2.85 -41.35
N ASN A 338 14.79 -3.13 -40.61
CA ASN A 338 15.32 -4.49 -40.53
C ASN A 338 15.29 -4.99 -39.08
N PHE A 339 14.33 -5.84 -38.76
CA PHE A 339 14.23 -6.49 -37.46
C PHE A 339 14.90 -7.88 -37.52
N ASN A 340 15.51 -8.29 -36.41
CA ASN A 340 16.03 -9.65 -36.28
C ASN A 340 14.89 -10.68 -36.17
N GLU A 341 15.19 -11.96 -36.37
CA GLU A 341 14.22 -13.06 -36.32
C GLU A 341 13.58 -13.32 -34.95
N ASN A 342 14.13 -12.74 -33.88
CA ASN A 342 13.69 -12.95 -32.51
C ASN A 342 12.83 -11.78 -31.97
N VAL A 343 12.53 -10.77 -32.80
CA VAL A 343 11.69 -9.63 -32.38
C VAL A 343 10.24 -10.05 -32.20
N VAL A 344 9.68 -9.77 -31.03
CA VAL A 344 8.26 -9.96 -30.75
C VAL A 344 7.52 -8.64 -30.91
N PHE A 345 6.36 -8.68 -31.58
CA PHE A 345 5.48 -7.54 -31.76
C PHE A 345 4.19 -7.72 -30.95
N GLU A 346 3.71 -6.66 -30.29
CA GLU A 346 2.63 -6.75 -29.30
C GLU A 346 1.25 -7.15 -29.88
N ILE A 347 0.53 -6.24 -30.56
CA ILE A 347 -0.87 -6.51 -30.99
C ILE A 347 -1.13 -6.12 -32.46
N GLY A 348 -0.28 -5.33 -33.12
CA GLY A 348 -0.45 -4.89 -34.52
C GLY A 348 -0.20 -3.40 -34.76
N GLY A 349 -0.24 -2.93 -36.01
CA GLY A 349 -0.20 -1.50 -36.35
C GLY A 349 1.18 -0.84 -36.39
N CYS A 350 2.25 -1.57 -36.06
CA CYS A 350 3.60 -1.04 -35.84
C CYS A 350 4.15 -0.22 -37.01
N PHE A 351 3.81 -0.56 -38.25
CA PHE A 351 4.28 0.13 -39.46
C PHE A 351 3.11 0.57 -40.36
N GLY A 352 1.94 0.81 -39.76
CA GLY A 352 0.81 1.40 -40.45
C GLY A 352 1.19 2.73 -41.11
N GLN A 353 0.69 2.98 -42.32
CA GLN A 353 0.96 4.22 -43.08
C GLN A 353 2.46 4.52 -43.34
N CYS A 354 3.35 3.55 -43.20
CA CYS A 354 4.75 3.65 -43.66
C CYS A 354 4.82 3.46 -45.19
N ILE A 355 4.21 4.39 -45.94
CA ILE A 355 3.94 4.23 -47.38
C ILE A 355 5.21 4.11 -48.24
N SER A 356 6.33 4.66 -47.79
CA SER A 356 7.62 4.63 -48.50
C SER A 356 8.47 3.37 -48.21
N LEU A 357 8.00 2.46 -47.35
CA LEU A 357 8.77 1.28 -46.96
C LEU A 357 8.97 0.34 -48.16
N THR A 358 10.21 0.22 -48.61
CA THR A 358 10.62 -0.64 -49.74
C THR A 358 11.28 -1.94 -49.30
N LYS A 359 11.77 -1.99 -48.05
CA LYS A 359 12.36 -3.17 -47.44
C LYS A 359 11.93 -3.31 -45.98
N LEU A 360 11.48 -4.51 -45.60
CA LEU A 360 11.05 -4.85 -44.25
C LEU A 360 11.49 -6.28 -43.91
N ASP A 361 12.47 -6.42 -43.03
CA ASP A 361 12.87 -7.72 -42.48
C ASP A 361 12.15 -7.94 -41.14
N VAL A 362 11.36 -9.01 -41.01
CA VAL A 362 10.54 -9.36 -39.82
C VAL A 362 10.48 -10.88 -39.62
N PRO A 363 10.18 -11.39 -38.41
CA PRO A 363 10.04 -12.83 -38.18
C PRO A 363 8.79 -13.41 -38.86
N ILE A 364 8.99 -14.08 -40.00
CA ILE A 364 7.90 -14.50 -40.90
C ILE A 364 6.91 -15.45 -40.21
N ASP A 365 7.38 -16.41 -39.41
CA ASP A 365 6.50 -17.38 -38.73
C ASP A 365 5.63 -16.71 -37.65
N TYR A 366 6.18 -15.74 -36.93
CA TYR A 366 5.43 -14.91 -35.98
C TYR A 366 4.36 -14.08 -36.71
N MET A 367 4.78 -13.39 -37.77
CA MET A 367 3.92 -12.54 -38.59
C MET A 367 2.76 -13.32 -39.19
N LYS A 368 3.00 -14.58 -39.58
CA LYS A 368 2.01 -15.43 -40.21
C LYS A 368 0.92 -15.91 -39.25
N HIS A 369 1.24 -16.19 -37.99
CA HIS A 369 0.35 -16.92 -37.08
C HIS A 369 -0.19 -16.09 -35.90
N LEU A 370 0.57 -15.08 -35.45
CA LEU A 370 0.34 -14.38 -34.19
C LEU A 370 0.16 -12.87 -34.35
N TYR A 371 0.67 -12.26 -35.41
CA TYR A 371 0.56 -10.81 -35.64
C TYR A 371 -0.77 -10.43 -36.31
N ASN A 372 -1.50 -9.47 -35.72
CA ASN A 372 -2.75 -8.94 -36.29
C ASN A 372 -2.45 -7.66 -37.06
N VAL A 373 -2.66 -7.66 -38.37
CA VAL A 373 -2.32 -6.49 -39.21
C VAL A 373 -3.49 -5.52 -39.35
N THR A 374 -3.18 -4.24 -39.48
CA THR A 374 -4.14 -3.21 -39.92
C THR A 374 -4.36 -3.27 -41.44
N GLU A 375 -5.43 -2.63 -41.95
CA GLU A 375 -5.67 -2.53 -43.41
C GLU A 375 -4.48 -1.89 -44.15
N SER A 376 -3.88 -0.86 -43.56
CA SER A 376 -2.71 -0.18 -44.14
C SER A 376 -1.46 -1.07 -44.16
N GLU A 377 -1.16 -1.76 -43.06
CA GLU A 377 -0.02 -2.70 -43.01
C GLU A 377 -0.19 -3.86 -43.96
N LYS A 378 -1.42 -4.37 -44.15
CA LYS A 378 -1.68 -5.42 -45.11
C LYS A 378 -1.24 -5.02 -46.52
N MET A 379 -1.56 -3.80 -46.96
CA MET A 379 -1.12 -3.30 -48.27
C MET A 379 0.41 -3.23 -48.38
N ILE A 380 1.09 -2.84 -47.30
CA ILE A 380 2.56 -2.77 -47.24
C ILE A 380 3.16 -4.18 -47.31
N LEU A 381 2.66 -5.11 -46.48
CA LEU A 381 3.16 -6.49 -46.42
C LEU A 381 2.89 -7.26 -47.71
N GLU A 382 1.74 -7.05 -48.37
CA GLU A 382 1.44 -7.63 -49.68
C GLU A 382 2.40 -7.10 -50.76
N ARG A 383 2.67 -5.79 -50.76
CA ARG A 383 3.67 -5.16 -51.65
C ARG A 383 5.07 -5.73 -51.44
N LEU A 384 5.42 -6.09 -50.21
CA LEU A 384 6.71 -6.67 -49.82
C LEU A 384 6.73 -8.22 -49.83
N HIS A 385 5.66 -8.86 -50.31
CA HIS A 385 5.53 -10.32 -50.41
C HIS A 385 5.61 -11.09 -49.07
N ILE A 386 5.19 -10.49 -47.95
CA ILE A 386 5.13 -11.12 -46.61
C ILE A 386 3.70 -11.65 -46.33
N LYS A 387 3.56 -12.92 -45.91
CA LYS A 387 2.27 -13.58 -45.68
C LYS A 387 1.78 -13.40 -44.24
N VAL A 388 0.51 -13.02 -44.07
CA VAL A 388 -0.18 -12.86 -42.77
C VAL A 388 -1.59 -13.44 -42.83
N SER A 389 -2.09 -14.03 -41.74
CA SER A 389 -3.45 -14.63 -41.69
C SER A 389 -4.47 -13.85 -40.87
N ASN A 390 -4.03 -13.02 -39.93
CA ASN A 390 -4.91 -12.39 -38.93
C ASN A 390 -5.10 -10.90 -39.25
N MET A 391 -6.35 -10.45 -39.31
CA MET A 391 -6.72 -9.04 -39.53
C MET A 391 -7.26 -8.43 -38.23
N MET A 392 -6.79 -7.22 -37.91
CA MET A 392 -7.31 -6.44 -36.80
C MET A 392 -8.69 -5.84 -37.17
N LYS A 393 -9.66 -5.87 -36.25
CA LYS A 393 -10.97 -5.27 -36.51
C LYS A 393 -10.89 -3.75 -36.50
N LYS A 394 -11.67 -3.07 -37.34
CA LYS A 394 -11.69 -1.60 -37.44
C LYS A 394 -12.02 -0.90 -36.10
N GLU A 395 -12.82 -1.55 -35.27
CA GLU A 395 -13.15 -1.11 -33.90
C GLU A 395 -11.93 -1.21 -32.95
N GLU A 396 -11.12 -2.27 -33.06
CA GLU A 396 -9.87 -2.46 -32.28
C GLU A 396 -8.79 -1.46 -32.70
N VAL A 397 -8.68 -1.13 -34.00
CA VAL A 397 -7.80 -0.07 -34.49
C VAL A 397 -8.21 1.26 -33.87
N ASN A 398 -9.51 1.59 -33.91
CA ASN A 398 -10.00 2.87 -33.40
C ASN A 398 -9.86 3.00 -31.86
N GLU A 399 -10.12 1.96 -31.09
CA GLU A 399 -9.93 2.00 -29.63
C GLU A 399 -8.46 2.15 -29.22
N ASN A 400 -7.54 1.54 -29.97
CA ASN A 400 -6.12 1.56 -29.66
C ASN A 400 -5.39 2.80 -30.17
N VAL A 401 -5.85 3.40 -31.27
CA VAL A 401 -5.32 4.64 -31.87
C VAL A 401 -6.00 5.89 -31.27
N PHE A 402 -7.34 5.93 -31.10
CA PHE A 402 -8.07 7.16 -30.68
C PHE A 402 -8.25 7.32 -29.16
N LYS A 403 -7.93 6.32 -28.31
CA LYS A 403 -7.75 6.60 -26.86
C LYS A 403 -6.60 7.59 -26.58
N LEU A 404 -5.72 7.83 -27.55
CA LEU A 404 -4.62 8.81 -27.44
C LEU A 404 -5.06 10.27 -27.66
N ASP A 405 -6.19 10.51 -28.34
CA ASP A 405 -6.72 11.85 -28.68
C ASP A 405 -7.79 12.36 -27.70
N ASN A 406 -8.39 11.49 -26.88
CA ASN A 406 -9.37 11.89 -25.87
C ASN A 406 -8.76 12.41 -24.55
N TYR A 407 -7.47 12.77 -24.55
CA TYR A 407 -6.89 13.65 -23.53
C TYR A 407 -6.86 15.11 -24.01
N ASN A 408 -7.92 15.57 -24.68
CA ASN A 408 -8.24 16.97 -24.66
C ASN A 408 -8.96 17.26 -23.34
N GLU A 409 -8.29 18.02 -22.48
CA GLU A 409 -8.85 18.71 -21.31
C GLU A 409 -9.42 17.82 -20.20
N ILE A 410 -8.56 17.41 -19.26
CA ILE A 410 -8.68 17.62 -17.80
C ILE A 410 -7.43 16.94 -17.20
N ASP A 411 -6.43 17.75 -16.90
CA ASP A 411 -5.14 17.34 -16.37
C ASP A 411 -5.24 17.41 -14.84
N ASN A 412 -5.36 16.26 -14.17
CA ASN A 412 -5.09 16.12 -12.75
C ASN A 412 -3.95 15.09 -12.56
N ASP A 413 -3.16 15.38 -11.54
CA ASP A 413 -1.80 14.90 -11.21
C ASP A 413 -1.49 13.41 -11.22
N VAL A 414 -0.17 13.10 -11.28
CA VAL A 414 0.56 12.18 -10.38
C VAL A 414 1.99 11.93 -10.92
N CYS A 415 2.99 12.27 -10.12
CA CYS A 415 4.46 12.18 -10.24
C CYS A 415 4.99 10.73 -10.30
N VAL A 416 6.10 10.45 -11.02
CA VAL A 416 6.75 9.12 -11.05
C VAL A 416 8.28 9.17 -11.31
N ASN A 417 9.11 9.08 -10.26
CA ASN A 417 10.55 8.84 -10.39
C ASN A 417 11.11 7.43 -10.07
N SER A 418 11.86 6.90 -11.05
CA SER A 418 12.81 5.76 -11.10
C SER A 418 12.26 4.33 -11.14
N ASP A 419 12.88 3.42 -11.91
CA ASP A 419 12.28 2.13 -12.30
C ASP A 419 12.30 1.03 -11.22
N TYR A 420 13.04 1.20 -10.11
CA TYR A 420 13.17 0.15 -9.08
C TYR A 420 13.56 0.65 -7.68
N ILE A 421 13.05 -0.02 -6.63
CA ILE A 421 13.52 0.11 -5.23
C ILE A 421 13.95 -1.25 -4.69
N HIS A 422 15.11 -1.28 -4.03
CA HIS A 422 15.47 -2.32 -3.06
C HIS A 422 15.04 -1.87 -1.66
N LEU A 423 14.02 -2.50 -1.09
CA LEU A 423 13.44 -2.08 0.20
C LEU A 423 14.31 -2.39 1.43
N GLY A 424 15.56 -2.83 1.23
CA GLY A 424 16.50 -3.20 2.30
C GLY A 424 17.06 -2.05 3.13
N ASP A 425 16.91 -0.80 2.69
CA ASP A 425 17.33 0.40 3.45
C ASP A 425 16.20 0.99 4.31
N LEU A 426 14.97 0.46 4.23
CA LEU A 426 13.83 0.95 5.00
C LEU A 426 13.64 0.09 6.26
N ASP A 427 14.35 0.43 7.33
CA ASP A 427 14.23 -0.21 8.66
C ASP A 427 12.81 -0.14 9.29
N VAL A 428 11.88 0.57 8.67
CA VAL A 428 10.52 0.81 9.21
C VAL A 428 9.48 0.88 8.09
N PHE A 429 8.77 -0.23 7.85
CA PHE A 429 7.41 -0.14 7.30
C PHE A 429 6.47 0.28 8.45
N ASP A 430 5.95 1.51 8.37
CA ASP A 430 4.83 1.94 9.19
C ASP A 430 3.54 1.41 8.56
N THR A 431 2.86 0.49 9.25
CA THR A 431 1.78 -0.36 8.75
C THR A 431 0.45 0.36 8.46
N ASN A 432 0.45 1.67 8.22
CA ASN A 432 -0.77 2.46 7.95
C ASN A 432 -0.66 3.50 6.81
N SER A 433 0.45 3.59 6.06
CA SER A 433 0.52 4.43 4.86
C SER A 433 0.16 3.64 3.61
N ASN A 434 -0.72 4.17 2.75
CA ASN A 434 -0.83 3.72 1.36
C ASN A 434 0.56 3.84 0.74
N TYR A 435 1.14 2.74 0.27
CA TYR A 435 2.44 2.77 -0.41
C TYR A 435 2.18 3.07 -1.89
N THR A 436 2.29 4.34 -2.25
CA THR A 436 2.44 4.78 -3.64
C THR A 436 3.92 4.67 -3.97
N SER A 437 4.24 3.84 -4.97
CA SER A 437 5.61 3.73 -5.48
C SER A 437 5.62 4.35 -6.85
N ASP A 438 6.55 5.26 -7.05
CA ASP A 438 6.87 5.83 -8.35
C ASP A 438 7.71 4.85 -9.22
N HIS A 439 7.74 3.56 -8.86
CA HIS A 439 8.66 2.56 -9.42
C HIS A 439 7.92 1.37 -10.03
N LEU A 440 8.33 0.95 -11.24
CA LEU A 440 7.73 -0.15 -11.97
C LEU A 440 8.04 -1.52 -11.35
N THR A 441 9.22 -1.71 -10.75
CA THR A 441 9.63 -2.99 -10.13
C THR A 441 9.99 -2.85 -8.65
N VAL A 442 9.44 -3.71 -7.80
CA VAL A 442 9.69 -3.71 -6.34
C VAL A 442 10.21 -5.07 -5.87
N TYR A 443 11.43 -5.12 -5.33
CA TYR A 443 11.99 -6.30 -4.66
C TYR A 443 11.90 -6.14 -3.13
N ILE A 444 11.15 -7.05 -2.49
CA ILE A 444 11.00 -7.06 -1.02
C ILE A 444 12.05 -8.03 -0.42
N PRO A 445 12.98 -7.57 0.45
CA PRO A 445 13.93 -8.46 1.12
C PRO A 445 13.25 -9.43 2.09
N SER A 446 13.80 -10.64 2.28
CA SER A 446 13.30 -11.63 3.27
C SER A 446 13.27 -11.14 4.73
N THR A 447 13.98 -10.06 5.05
CA THR A 447 13.93 -9.39 6.37
C THR A 447 12.65 -8.57 6.59
N VAL A 448 11.87 -8.33 5.54
CA VAL A 448 10.58 -7.61 5.56
C VAL A 448 9.44 -8.63 5.71
N VAL A 449 8.75 -8.52 6.83
CA VAL A 449 7.88 -9.58 7.37
C VAL A 449 6.41 -9.26 7.20
N ASN A 450 6.10 -7.96 7.32
CA ASN A 450 4.76 -7.43 7.35
C ASN A 450 4.73 -6.04 6.67
N PHE A 451 4.22 -6.01 5.45
CA PHE A 451 3.85 -4.85 4.65
C PHE A 451 2.32 -4.82 4.41
N ARG A 452 1.62 -3.77 4.83
CA ARG A 452 0.25 -3.53 4.36
C ARG A 452 0.31 -2.62 3.14
N ILE A 453 0.57 -3.19 1.98
CA ILE A 453 0.37 -2.42 0.74
C ILE A 453 -1.13 -2.42 0.49
N LYS A 454 -1.80 -1.34 0.86
CA LYS A 454 -3.09 -0.98 0.27
C LYS A 454 -2.80 -0.20 -1.01
N VAL A 455 -2.87 -0.84 -2.16
CA VAL A 455 -2.92 -0.13 -3.46
C VAL A 455 -4.40 0.04 -3.81
N TYR A 456 -5.09 0.95 -3.14
CA TYR A 456 -6.42 1.41 -3.57
C TYR A 456 -6.29 2.74 -4.30
N ASP A 457 -5.31 2.83 -5.20
CA ASP A 457 -5.08 4.03 -5.97
C ASP A 457 -4.95 3.65 -7.44
N SER A 458 -5.83 4.21 -8.26
CA SER A 458 -5.82 4.06 -9.72
C SER A 458 -4.51 4.55 -10.34
N ASP A 459 -3.71 5.27 -9.56
CA ASP A 459 -2.53 6.03 -9.99
C ASP A 459 -1.19 5.37 -9.59
N ASN A 460 -1.18 4.13 -9.07
CA ASN A 460 0.06 3.43 -8.68
C ASN A 460 0.78 2.74 -9.86
N LEU A 461 2.09 2.95 -10.07
CA LEU A 461 2.82 2.48 -11.26
C LEU A 461 3.44 1.08 -11.19
N ILE A 462 3.33 0.33 -10.09
CA ILE A 462 4.04 -0.96 -9.91
C ILE A 462 3.56 -2.00 -10.95
N GLU A 463 4.46 -2.42 -11.85
CA GLU A 463 4.23 -3.45 -12.89
C GLU A 463 4.71 -4.85 -12.47
N LYS A 464 5.80 -4.94 -11.69
CA LYS A 464 6.43 -6.21 -11.24
C LYS A 464 6.74 -6.16 -9.74
N ILE A 465 6.30 -7.17 -8.99
CA ILE A 465 6.60 -7.31 -7.56
C ILE A 465 7.12 -8.72 -7.24
N VAL A 466 8.28 -8.78 -6.56
CA VAL A 466 8.85 -10.03 -6.05
C VAL A 466 8.71 -10.03 -4.53
N ILE A 467 7.89 -10.96 -4.03
CA ILE A 467 7.66 -11.17 -2.60
C ILE A 467 8.57 -12.33 -2.14
N PRO A 468 9.36 -12.18 -1.06
CA PRO A 468 10.33 -13.18 -0.62
C PRO A 468 9.64 -14.37 0.06
N GLU A 469 10.32 -15.52 0.11
CA GLU A 469 9.81 -16.76 0.74
C GLU A 469 9.31 -16.56 2.19
N ASN A 470 9.84 -15.56 2.90
CA ASN A 470 9.56 -15.31 4.32
C ASN A 470 8.44 -14.29 4.61
N ALA A 471 7.79 -13.73 3.59
CA ALA A 471 6.68 -12.80 3.76
C ALA A 471 5.43 -13.48 4.37
N LEU A 472 4.99 -13.03 5.56
CA LEU A 472 3.96 -13.70 6.36
C LEU A 472 2.51 -13.28 6.06
N LEU A 473 2.25 -12.62 4.93
CA LEU A 473 1.10 -11.73 4.80
C LEU A 473 -0.11 -12.25 4.04
N ILE A 474 -0.08 -13.49 3.58
CA ILE A 474 -1.04 -13.92 2.56
C ILE A 474 -2.38 -14.33 3.18
N ASN A 475 -2.53 -14.28 4.51
CA ASN A 475 -3.73 -14.80 5.18
C ASN A 475 -4.76 -13.79 5.68
N GLU A 476 -4.49 -12.48 5.83
CA GLU A 476 -5.44 -11.66 6.61
C GLU A 476 -5.72 -10.22 6.10
N SER A 477 -5.34 -9.80 4.88
CA SER A 477 -5.87 -8.55 4.25
C SER A 477 -6.19 -8.74 2.78
N LYS A 478 -7.20 -8.02 2.24
CA LYS A 478 -7.35 -7.83 0.79
C LYS A 478 -6.03 -7.30 0.21
N PHE A 479 -5.50 -7.97 -0.80
CA PHE A 479 -4.31 -7.57 -1.54
C PHE A 479 -4.75 -7.04 -2.90
N CYS A 480 -5.27 -5.81 -2.92
CA CYS A 480 -5.56 -5.14 -4.18
C CYS A 480 -4.25 -4.56 -4.71
N ILE A 481 -3.77 -5.05 -5.84
CA ILE A 481 -2.84 -4.33 -6.71
C ILE A 481 -3.61 -3.99 -7.99
N ASP A 482 -4.13 -2.78 -8.05
CA ASP A 482 -5.02 -2.36 -9.14
C ASP A 482 -4.28 -2.15 -10.47
N ASN A 483 -2.92 -2.15 -10.51
CA ASN A 483 -2.13 -1.86 -11.72
C ASN A 483 -1.04 -2.89 -12.11
N ALA A 484 -0.77 -3.93 -11.30
CA ALA A 484 0.27 -4.90 -11.63
C ALA A 484 -0.18 -5.89 -12.72
N LYS A 485 0.63 -6.04 -13.76
CA LYS A 485 0.44 -7.00 -14.86
C LYS A 485 0.98 -8.39 -14.50
N CYS A 486 1.98 -8.46 -13.62
CA CYS A 486 2.62 -9.70 -13.18
C CYS A 486 2.91 -9.68 -11.66
N VAL A 487 2.56 -10.77 -10.97
CA VAL A 487 2.82 -10.95 -9.52
C VAL A 487 3.40 -12.34 -9.29
N GLN A 488 4.59 -12.41 -8.70
CA GLN A 488 5.14 -13.68 -8.21
C GLN A 488 4.87 -13.81 -6.71
N LEU A 489 4.17 -14.90 -6.39
CA LEU A 489 3.81 -15.28 -5.04
C LEU A 489 4.82 -16.29 -4.47
N PRO A 490 5.19 -16.22 -3.17
CA PRO A 490 6.11 -17.17 -2.55
C PRO A 490 5.69 -18.63 -2.64
N ASP A 491 6.66 -19.55 -2.76
CA ASP A 491 6.41 -20.99 -2.65
C ASP A 491 5.94 -21.41 -1.25
N THR A 492 6.04 -20.56 -0.23
CA THR A 492 5.53 -20.85 1.13
C THR A 492 4.01 -20.76 1.25
N ILE A 493 3.30 -20.27 0.22
CA ILE A 493 1.85 -20.14 0.26
C ILE A 493 1.18 -21.48 0.11
N THR A 494 0.26 -21.75 1.03
CA THR A 494 -0.61 -22.92 0.98
C THR A 494 -2.06 -22.60 0.63
N PHE A 495 -2.47 -21.32 0.60
CA PHE A 495 -3.86 -20.90 0.36
C PHE A 495 -3.93 -19.47 -0.24
N ILE A 496 -4.80 -19.26 -1.24
CA ILE A 496 -5.17 -17.92 -1.75
C ILE A 496 -6.50 -17.52 -1.10
N PRO A 497 -6.61 -16.39 -0.38
CA PRO A 497 -7.84 -15.98 0.31
C PRO A 497 -9.04 -15.62 -0.59
N ASP A 498 -10.19 -15.42 0.06
CA ASP A 498 -11.39 -14.88 -0.57
C ASP A 498 -11.15 -13.43 -1.08
N ASP A 499 -11.70 -13.11 -2.25
CA ASP A 499 -11.63 -11.79 -2.91
C ASP A 499 -10.19 -11.26 -3.16
N TYR A 500 -9.16 -12.09 -3.07
CA TYR A 500 -7.77 -11.63 -2.94
C TYR A 500 -7.23 -10.86 -4.15
N PHE A 501 -7.44 -11.38 -5.36
CA PHE A 501 -7.15 -10.75 -6.65
C PHE A 501 -8.41 -10.22 -7.33
N SER A 502 -9.49 -9.96 -6.59
CA SER A 502 -10.72 -9.45 -7.18
C SER A 502 -10.50 -8.07 -7.82
N SER A 503 -11.03 -7.87 -9.02
CA SER A 503 -10.88 -6.66 -9.83
C SER A 503 -9.43 -6.32 -10.24
N SER A 504 -8.54 -7.31 -10.25
CA SER A 504 -7.14 -7.12 -10.63
C SER A 504 -6.96 -6.82 -12.12
N LYS A 505 -5.85 -6.12 -12.46
CA LYS A 505 -5.38 -5.90 -13.84
C LYS A 505 -4.37 -6.94 -14.33
N LEU A 506 -4.27 -8.08 -13.65
CA LEU A 506 -3.39 -9.19 -14.07
C LEU A 506 -3.82 -9.69 -15.45
N GLU A 507 -2.87 -9.82 -16.38
CA GLU A 507 -3.16 -10.37 -17.72
C GLU A 507 -2.97 -11.88 -17.78
N ASN A 508 -1.94 -12.38 -17.09
CA ASN A 508 -1.61 -13.80 -16.98
C ASN A 508 -1.25 -14.12 -15.53
N PHE A 509 -1.71 -15.25 -15.00
CA PHE A 509 -1.40 -15.64 -13.62
C PHE A 509 -1.07 -17.13 -13.47
N VAL A 510 0.01 -17.43 -12.76
CA VAL A 510 0.45 -18.80 -12.44
C VAL A 510 0.30 -19.01 -10.94
N VAL A 511 -0.58 -19.92 -10.53
CA VAL A 511 -0.76 -20.27 -9.13
C VAL A 511 0.48 -21.06 -8.63
N PRO A 512 1.09 -20.70 -7.47
CA PRO A 512 2.27 -21.39 -6.95
C PRO A 512 2.03 -22.87 -6.63
N ARG A 513 3.06 -23.71 -6.81
CA ARG A 513 3.00 -25.17 -6.68
C ARG A 513 2.71 -25.70 -5.27
N ASN A 514 2.75 -24.83 -4.25
CA ASN A 514 2.43 -25.20 -2.88
C ASN A 514 1.01 -24.82 -2.45
N VAL A 515 0.29 -24.04 -3.26
CA VAL A 515 -1.10 -23.69 -2.98
C VAL A 515 -1.96 -24.96 -2.98
N ARG A 516 -2.70 -25.16 -1.90
CA ARG A 516 -3.65 -26.27 -1.68
C ARG A 516 -5.08 -25.85 -1.94
N GLU A 517 -5.42 -24.59 -1.64
CA GLU A 517 -6.77 -24.07 -1.78
C GLU A 517 -6.80 -22.65 -2.37
N ILE A 518 -7.78 -22.38 -3.24
CA ILE A 518 -8.11 -21.04 -3.78
C ILE A 518 -9.46 -20.62 -3.20
N GLY A 519 -9.55 -19.42 -2.64
CA GLY A 519 -10.73 -18.87 -1.98
C GLY A 519 -11.89 -18.51 -2.92
N THR A 520 -13.03 -18.20 -2.32
CA THR A 520 -14.24 -17.73 -2.99
C THR A 520 -13.98 -16.36 -3.61
N LYS A 521 -14.41 -16.14 -4.86
CA LYS A 521 -14.20 -14.87 -5.59
C LYS A 521 -12.74 -14.42 -5.71
N ALA A 522 -11.78 -15.34 -5.61
CA ALA A 522 -10.35 -15.01 -5.59
C ALA A 522 -9.91 -14.08 -6.73
N PHE A 523 -10.44 -14.22 -7.94
CA PHE A 523 -10.18 -13.35 -9.10
C PHE A 523 -11.45 -12.65 -9.62
N PHE A 524 -12.51 -12.54 -8.81
CA PHE A 524 -13.81 -12.02 -9.25
C PHE A 524 -13.69 -10.64 -9.91
N ASP A 525 -14.33 -10.46 -11.08
CA ASP A 525 -14.32 -9.22 -11.87
C ASP A 525 -12.92 -8.76 -12.33
N SER A 526 -11.93 -9.67 -12.42
CA SER A 526 -10.61 -9.38 -13.02
C SER A 526 -10.70 -9.35 -14.54
N LYS A 527 -11.21 -8.24 -15.07
CA LYS A 527 -11.53 -8.10 -16.51
C LYS A 527 -10.30 -8.19 -17.43
N TYR A 528 -9.08 -8.01 -16.93
CA TYR A 528 -7.86 -8.05 -17.74
C TYR A 528 -7.24 -9.45 -17.82
N LEU A 529 -7.66 -10.38 -16.97
CA LEU A 529 -7.10 -11.73 -16.91
C LEU A 529 -7.45 -12.48 -18.20
N THR A 530 -6.43 -12.83 -18.98
CA THR A 530 -6.54 -13.55 -20.25
C THR A 530 -6.16 -15.02 -20.14
N SER A 531 -5.23 -15.37 -19.24
CA SER A 531 -4.87 -16.77 -18.95
C SER A 531 -4.59 -17.03 -17.47
N LEU A 532 -4.92 -18.25 -17.01
CA LEU A 532 -4.71 -18.70 -15.63
C LEU A 532 -4.15 -20.14 -15.60
N TYR A 533 -3.00 -20.36 -14.95
CA TYR A 533 -2.42 -21.68 -14.75
C TYR A 533 -2.60 -22.17 -13.31
N ILE A 534 -3.13 -23.38 -13.14
CA ILE A 534 -3.43 -23.99 -11.83
C ILE A 534 -2.63 -25.30 -11.67
N PRO A 535 -1.70 -25.41 -10.69
CA PRO A 535 -0.87 -26.58 -10.49
C PRO A 535 -1.67 -27.72 -9.83
N LYS A 536 -1.15 -28.95 -9.95
CA LYS A 536 -1.77 -30.17 -9.40
C LYS A 536 -1.91 -30.18 -7.87
N SER A 537 -1.21 -29.27 -7.18
CA SER A 537 -1.27 -29.12 -5.74
C SER A 537 -2.60 -28.55 -5.24
N VAL A 538 -3.36 -27.85 -6.09
CA VAL A 538 -4.62 -27.22 -5.74
C VAL A 538 -5.73 -28.27 -5.70
N THR A 539 -6.16 -28.61 -4.48
CA THR A 539 -7.17 -29.63 -4.19
C THR A 539 -8.55 -29.05 -3.90
N LYS A 540 -8.66 -27.74 -3.64
CA LYS A 540 -9.93 -27.05 -3.36
C LYS A 540 -9.99 -25.67 -4.01
N ILE A 541 -11.11 -25.35 -4.66
CA ILE A 541 -11.36 -24.06 -5.32
C ILE A 541 -12.72 -23.53 -4.84
N GLY A 542 -12.74 -22.29 -4.37
CA GLY A 542 -13.91 -21.59 -3.87
C GLY A 542 -14.88 -21.21 -4.99
N LYS A 543 -16.12 -20.89 -4.61
CA LYS A 543 -17.17 -20.55 -5.59
C LYS A 543 -16.84 -19.23 -6.30
N ASN A 544 -17.22 -19.10 -7.57
CA ASN A 544 -17.08 -17.88 -8.36
C ASN A 544 -15.65 -17.32 -8.42
N PHE A 545 -14.63 -18.18 -8.30
CA PHE A 545 -13.24 -17.75 -8.20
C PHE A 545 -12.77 -16.95 -9.43
N VAL A 546 -13.37 -17.14 -10.61
CA VAL A 546 -13.10 -16.36 -11.85
C VAL A 546 -14.36 -15.73 -12.46
N SER A 547 -15.45 -15.62 -11.70
CA SER A 547 -16.70 -15.05 -12.22
C SER A 547 -16.49 -13.58 -12.62
N LYS A 548 -17.10 -13.15 -13.74
CA LYS A 548 -16.92 -11.82 -14.36
C LYS A 548 -15.51 -11.52 -14.91
N CYS A 549 -14.61 -12.51 -15.04
CA CYS A 549 -13.36 -12.33 -15.78
C CYS A 549 -13.62 -12.38 -17.29
N SER A 550 -14.17 -11.30 -17.85
CA SER A 550 -14.72 -11.29 -19.21
C SER A 550 -13.71 -11.51 -20.35
N ASN A 551 -12.41 -11.27 -20.11
CA ASN A 551 -11.36 -11.47 -21.11
C ASN A 551 -10.59 -12.79 -20.94
N LEU A 552 -11.00 -13.66 -20.01
CA LEU A 552 -10.31 -14.92 -19.75
C LEU A 552 -10.52 -15.86 -20.94
N LYS A 553 -9.43 -16.18 -21.64
CA LYS A 553 -9.42 -17.04 -22.84
C LYS A 553 -8.94 -18.45 -22.53
N SER A 554 -8.13 -18.63 -21.49
CA SER A 554 -7.56 -19.93 -21.14
C SER A 554 -7.44 -20.14 -19.64
N ILE A 555 -7.84 -21.32 -19.16
CA ILE A 555 -7.47 -21.84 -17.84
C ILE A 555 -6.80 -23.18 -18.06
N VAL A 556 -5.53 -23.30 -17.66
CA VAL A 556 -4.72 -24.50 -17.83
C VAL A 556 -4.51 -25.16 -16.46
N PHE A 557 -5.01 -26.37 -16.29
CA PHE A 557 -4.69 -27.19 -15.12
C PHE A 557 -3.53 -28.13 -15.43
N GLU A 558 -2.50 -28.16 -14.58
CA GLU A 558 -1.33 -29.04 -14.71
C GLU A 558 -1.71 -30.52 -14.71
N ASP A 559 -2.76 -30.89 -13.97
CA ASP A 559 -3.28 -32.27 -13.92
C ASP A 559 -4.21 -32.62 -15.10
N GLY A 560 -4.36 -31.72 -16.08
CA GLY A 560 -5.15 -31.94 -17.28
C GLY A 560 -6.66 -31.79 -17.07
N ARG A 561 -7.12 -31.28 -15.92
CA ARG A 561 -8.52 -30.88 -15.76
C ARG A 561 -8.88 -29.81 -16.78
N ASN A 562 -10.04 -29.94 -17.40
CA ASN A 562 -10.62 -28.92 -18.27
C ASN A 562 -11.86 -28.32 -17.60
N VAL A 563 -12.00 -27.01 -17.70
CA VAL A 563 -13.18 -26.26 -17.27
C VAL A 563 -13.75 -25.50 -18.44
N ASP A 564 -15.07 -25.38 -18.47
CA ASP A 564 -15.73 -24.51 -19.43
C ASP A 564 -15.57 -23.07 -18.98
N ILE A 565 -14.66 -22.36 -19.64
CA ILE A 565 -14.32 -20.97 -19.30
C ILE A 565 -15.55 -20.07 -19.41
N ASN A 566 -16.43 -20.30 -20.39
CA ASN A 566 -17.65 -19.53 -20.52
C ASN A 566 -18.56 -19.76 -19.32
N LYS A 567 -18.75 -21.01 -18.88
CA LYS A 567 -19.60 -21.33 -17.72
C LYS A 567 -19.05 -20.83 -16.37
N GLU A 568 -17.72 -20.79 -16.23
CA GLU A 568 -17.05 -20.32 -15.00
C GLU A 568 -16.88 -18.79 -14.94
N THR A 569 -16.81 -18.13 -16.10
CA THR A 569 -16.76 -16.65 -16.21
C THR A 569 -18.15 -16.04 -16.32
N GLU A 570 -19.13 -16.79 -16.83
CA GLU A 570 -20.54 -16.46 -16.82
C GLU A 570 -20.96 -16.13 -15.40
N ASN A 571 -21.75 -15.07 -15.29
CA ASN A 571 -22.49 -14.83 -14.07
C ASN A 571 -23.40 -16.06 -13.91
N GLN A 572 -23.13 -16.96 -12.95
CA GLN A 572 -23.97 -18.15 -12.67
C GLN A 572 -25.42 -17.81 -12.22
N TYR A 573 -25.83 -16.58 -12.47
CA TYR A 573 -27.14 -16.03 -12.21
C TYR A 573 -27.82 -15.73 -13.55
N VAL A 574 -28.22 -16.78 -14.25
CA VAL A 574 -29.18 -16.69 -15.35
C VAL A 574 -30.45 -16.07 -14.78
N LEU A 575 -30.98 -15.02 -15.44
CA LEU A 575 -32.28 -14.48 -15.09
C LEU A 575 -33.34 -15.55 -15.38
N HIS A 576 -34.00 -16.07 -14.34
CA HIS A 576 -35.02 -17.09 -14.48
C HIS A 576 -36.42 -16.46 -14.39
N HIS A 577 -37.28 -16.76 -15.37
CA HIS A 577 -38.72 -16.54 -15.19
C HIS A 577 -39.24 -17.44 -14.07
N VAL A 578 -40.22 -16.96 -13.32
CA VAL A 578 -40.82 -17.71 -12.21
C VAL A 578 -41.49 -18.98 -12.76
N THR A 579 -40.96 -20.14 -12.37
CA THR A 579 -41.56 -21.46 -12.69
C THR A 579 -42.17 -22.10 -11.43
N PRO A 580 -43.10 -23.06 -11.58
CA PRO A 580 -43.72 -23.74 -10.45
C PRO A 580 -42.75 -24.49 -9.52
N ASP A 581 -41.51 -24.78 -9.95
CA ASP A 581 -40.52 -25.57 -9.20
C ASP A 581 -39.41 -24.73 -8.54
N ILE A 582 -39.51 -23.40 -8.60
CA ILE A 582 -38.46 -22.50 -8.12
C ILE A 582 -38.31 -22.51 -6.59
N LYS A 583 -37.10 -22.75 -6.09
CA LYS A 583 -36.84 -22.90 -4.64
C LYS A 583 -36.43 -21.61 -3.93
N GLU A 584 -35.93 -20.62 -4.65
CA GLU A 584 -35.46 -19.34 -4.10
C GLU A 584 -35.85 -18.17 -5.01
N LEU A 585 -36.39 -17.10 -4.42
CA LEU A 585 -36.62 -15.82 -5.11
C LEU A 585 -35.47 -14.87 -4.82
N ASN A 586 -34.51 -14.76 -5.75
CA ASN A 586 -33.36 -13.86 -5.66
C ASN A 586 -33.42 -12.74 -6.71
N TYR A 587 -32.48 -11.78 -6.69
CA TYR A 587 -32.46 -10.64 -7.63
C TYR A 587 -32.61 -11.05 -9.11
N TYR A 588 -32.25 -12.29 -9.44
CA TYR A 588 -32.24 -12.86 -10.78
C TYR A 588 -33.54 -13.60 -11.15
N VAL A 589 -34.54 -13.65 -10.27
CA VAL A 589 -35.87 -14.17 -10.62
C VAL A 589 -36.79 -13.01 -11.01
N GLU A 590 -37.50 -13.11 -12.14
CA GLU A 590 -38.33 -12.02 -12.64
C GLU A 590 -39.81 -12.38 -12.84
N PHE A 591 -40.67 -11.57 -12.20
CA PHE A 591 -42.06 -11.34 -12.56
C PHE A 591 -42.13 -10.19 -13.58
N PRO A 592 -43.23 -10.02 -14.33
CA PRO A 592 -43.41 -8.85 -15.20
C PRO A 592 -43.23 -7.54 -14.42
N LEU A 593 -42.50 -6.56 -14.97
CA LEU A 593 -42.16 -5.31 -14.26
C LEU A 593 -43.39 -4.46 -13.86
N GLU A 594 -44.53 -4.62 -14.56
CA GLU A 594 -45.80 -3.95 -14.23
C GLU A 594 -46.68 -4.70 -13.23
N THR A 595 -46.16 -5.77 -12.59
CA THR A 595 -46.95 -6.61 -11.70
C THR A 595 -47.45 -5.86 -10.46
N THR A 596 -48.77 -5.90 -10.24
CA THR A 596 -49.44 -5.35 -9.05
C THR A 596 -49.73 -6.40 -7.99
N LYS A 597 -49.69 -7.69 -8.32
CA LYS A 597 -49.87 -8.81 -7.38
C LYS A 597 -48.87 -9.92 -7.66
N ILE A 598 -48.08 -10.30 -6.65
CA ILE A 598 -47.17 -11.45 -6.72
C ILE A 598 -47.68 -12.57 -5.84
N GLU A 599 -47.98 -13.73 -6.43
CA GLU A 599 -48.20 -14.98 -5.70
C GLU A 599 -46.91 -15.78 -5.73
N VAL A 600 -46.30 -15.98 -4.55
CA VAL A 600 -45.05 -16.71 -4.43
C VAL A 600 -45.34 -18.22 -4.62
N PRO A 601 -44.67 -18.91 -5.56
CA PRO A 601 -44.92 -20.34 -5.80
C PRO A 601 -44.70 -21.18 -4.54
N SER A 602 -45.53 -22.21 -4.35
CA SER A 602 -45.45 -23.11 -3.17
C SER A 602 -44.15 -23.91 -3.08
N SER A 603 -43.35 -23.98 -4.14
CA SER A 603 -42.00 -24.58 -4.15
C SER A 603 -40.92 -23.70 -3.50
N VAL A 604 -41.18 -22.40 -3.29
CA VAL A 604 -40.20 -21.45 -2.76
C VAL A 604 -39.95 -21.70 -1.27
N THR A 605 -38.68 -21.83 -0.92
CA THR A 605 -38.21 -22.02 0.45
C THR A 605 -37.36 -20.86 0.99
N LYS A 606 -36.93 -19.93 0.12
CA LYS A 606 -36.08 -18.78 0.48
C LYS A 606 -36.40 -17.55 -0.37
N ILE A 607 -36.36 -16.36 0.24
CA ILE A 607 -36.47 -15.06 -0.47
C ILE A 607 -35.24 -14.21 -0.13
N SER A 608 -34.51 -13.79 -1.16
CA SER A 608 -33.30 -12.97 -1.01
C SER A 608 -33.59 -11.49 -0.79
N GLY A 609 -32.59 -10.79 -0.26
CA GLY A 609 -32.71 -9.38 0.08
C GLY A 609 -32.99 -8.51 -1.13
N LEU A 610 -33.78 -7.45 -0.94
CA LEU A 610 -34.18 -6.49 -1.99
C LEU A 610 -34.97 -7.11 -3.17
N PHE A 611 -35.44 -8.37 -3.09
CA PHE A 611 -36.12 -9.02 -4.21
C PHE A 611 -37.29 -8.20 -4.77
N PHE A 612 -38.16 -7.68 -3.90
CA PHE A 612 -39.34 -6.95 -4.34
C PHE A 612 -39.06 -5.48 -4.73
N ASN A 613 -37.84 -4.99 -4.50
CA ASN A 613 -37.44 -3.60 -4.72
C ASN A 613 -37.67 -3.14 -6.18
N LYS A 614 -37.52 -4.05 -7.14
CA LYS A 614 -37.71 -3.76 -8.57
C LYS A 614 -39.18 -3.62 -9.00
N TYR A 615 -40.15 -4.08 -8.21
CA TYR A 615 -41.59 -4.03 -8.55
C TYR A 615 -42.28 -2.81 -7.93
N LYS A 616 -42.04 -1.62 -8.47
CA LYS A 616 -42.56 -0.35 -7.93
C LYS A 616 -44.09 -0.23 -7.91
N ASN A 617 -44.80 -1.08 -8.66
CA ASN A 617 -46.26 -1.12 -8.76
C ASN A 617 -46.93 -2.21 -7.90
N LEU A 618 -46.13 -2.95 -7.11
CA LEU A 618 -46.63 -4.07 -6.32
C LEU A 618 -47.58 -3.61 -5.20
N CYS A 619 -48.81 -4.10 -5.23
CA CYS A 619 -49.89 -3.78 -4.29
C CYS A 619 -50.26 -4.95 -3.36
N GLU A 620 -50.11 -6.20 -3.80
CA GLU A 620 -50.38 -7.40 -3.00
C GLU A 620 -49.29 -8.47 -3.17
N VAL A 621 -48.87 -9.08 -2.06
CA VAL A 621 -48.00 -10.27 -2.09
C VAL A 621 -48.67 -11.41 -1.33
N VAL A 622 -48.64 -12.61 -1.92
CA VAL A 622 -49.21 -13.82 -1.32
C VAL A 622 -48.10 -14.83 -1.05
N PHE A 623 -47.88 -15.17 0.23
CA PHE A 623 -46.81 -16.09 0.65
C PHE A 623 -47.33 -17.51 0.96
N PRO A 624 -46.65 -18.57 0.50
CA PRO A 624 -46.90 -19.93 0.94
C PRO A 624 -46.15 -20.25 2.25
N PRO A 625 -46.64 -21.18 3.08
CA PRO A 625 -46.00 -21.60 4.33
C PRO A 625 -44.71 -22.40 4.13
N THR A 626 -44.30 -22.66 2.89
CA THR A 626 -43.09 -23.42 2.55
C THR A 626 -41.79 -22.62 2.69
N ILE A 627 -41.87 -21.30 2.84
CA ILE A 627 -40.71 -20.42 3.01
C ILE A 627 -40.10 -20.62 4.39
N LYS A 628 -38.77 -20.78 4.44
CA LYS A 628 -38.01 -20.98 5.68
C LYS A 628 -37.00 -19.87 5.95
N ILE A 629 -36.69 -19.04 4.95
CA ILE A 629 -35.63 -18.03 5.04
C ILE A 629 -36.08 -16.74 4.33
N PHE A 630 -36.03 -15.62 5.06
CA PHE A 630 -36.16 -14.27 4.52
C PHE A 630 -34.84 -13.53 4.77
N GLU A 631 -34.20 -13.02 3.73
CA GLU A 631 -33.03 -12.15 3.86
C GLU A 631 -33.44 -10.68 4.13
N GLN A 632 -32.47 -9.81 4.41
CA GLN A 632 -32.73 -8.42 4.82
C GLN A 632 -33.37 -7.57 3.72
N SER A 633 -34.25 -6.64 4.13
CA SER A 633 -34.79 -5.57 3.29
C SER A 633 -35.58 -6.04 2.05
N ILE A 634 -36.32 -7.15 2.13
CA ILE A 634 -37.10 -7.65 0.98
C ILE A 634 -38.11 -6.63 0.43
N PHE A 635 -38.56 -5.65 1.24
CA PHE A 635 -39.58 -4.64 0.89
C PHE A 635 -39.08 -3.19 0.78
N TYR A 636 -37.77 -2.94 0.70
CA TYR A 636 -37.15 -1.61 0.84
C TYR A 636 -37.75 -0.44 0.00
N ASN A 637 -38.35 -0.71 -1.18
CA ASN A 637 -39.06 0.32 -1.98
C ASN A 637 -40.49 -0.12 -2.41
N CYS A 638 -41.14 -0.98 -1.63
CA CYS A 638 -42.48 -1.48 -1.94
C CYS A 638 -43.58 -0.51 -1.46
N HIS A 639 -43.49 0.77 -1.80
CA HIS A 639 -44.36 1.83 -1.24
C HIS A 639 -45.85 1.72 -1.60
N LYS A 640 -46.23 0.92 -2.61
CA LYS A 640 -47.64 0.69 -2.99
C LYS A 640 -48.24 -0.58 -2.39
N LEU A 641 -47.44 -1.39 -1.66
CA LEU A 641 -47.90 -2.63 -1.07
C LEU A 641 -48.91 -2.32 0.04
N THR A 642 -50.13 -2.83 -0.12
CA THR A 642 -51.24 -2.59 0.82
C THR A 642 -51.81 -3.87 1.42
N LYS A 643 -51.41 -5.04 0.89
CA LYS A 643 -51.94 -6.32 1.34
C LYS A 643 -50.89 -7.43 1.31
N ILE A 644 -50.71 -8.09 2.45
CA ILE A 644 -49.96 -9.34 2.57
C ILE A 644 -50.95 -10.46 2.90
N SER A 645 -51.02 -11.44 2.03
CA SER A 645 -51.90 -12.60 2.15
C SER A 645 -51.06 -13.88 2.26
N PHE A 646 -51.65 -14.96 2.75
CA PHE A 646 -50.99 -16.25 2.90
C PHE A 646 -51.84 -17.34 2.24
N THR A 647 -51.24 -18.19 1.39
CA THR A 647 -51.96 -19.27 0.68
C THR A 647 -51.96 -20.57 1.46
N GLU A 648 -53.07 -21.30 1.39
CA GLU A 648 -53.17 -22.70 1.81
C GLU A 648 -52.45 -23.63 0.81
N CYS A 649 -51.44 -24.38 1.27
CA CYS A 649 -50.85 -25.44 0.47
C CYS A 649 -51.84 -26.61 0.37
N LYS A 650 -52.32 -26.91 -0.84
CA LYS A 650 -53.01 -28.17 -1.14
C LYS A 650 -51.99 -29.31 -1.21
N ASN A 651 -51.51 -29.78 -0.07
CA ASN A 651 -50.98 -31.14 -0.03
C ASN A 651 -52.15 -32.11 -0.07
N THR A 652 -52.32 -32.78 -1.21
CA THR A 652 -53.17 -33.96 -1.36
C THR A 652 -52.65 -35.06 -0.43
N LEU A 653 -53.13 -35.09 0.81
CA LEU A 653 -53.49 -36.25 1.64
C LEU A 653 -53.68 -35.81 3.10
N ASN A 654 -54.95 -35.77 3.52
CA ASN A 654 -55.47 -35.85 4.90
C ASN A 654 -54.98 -34.84 5.96
N ASN A 655 -55.74 -33.76 6.16
CA ASN A 655 -56.37 -33.33 7.43
C ASN A 655 -56.75 -31.84 7.37
N LEU A 656 -58.05 -31.55 7.27
CA LEU A 656 -58.60 -30.19 7.15
C LEU A 656 -58.45 -29.32 8.42
N GLU A 657 -57.94 -29.88 9.54
CA GLU A 657 -57.71 -29.12 10.78
C GLU A 657 -56.22 -28.75 11.02
N ASN A 658 -55.25 -29.42 10.37
CA ASN A 658 -53.82 -29.09 10.56
C ASN A 658 -53.34 -27.89 9.73
N ASN A 659 -53.91 -27.66 8.54
CA ASN A 659 -53.47 -26.59 7.64
C ASN A 659 -53.69 -25.16 8.19
N LYS A 660 -54.69 -24.95 9.06
CA LYS A 660 -54.91 -23.65 9.71
C LYS A 660 -53.88 -23.36 10.80
N ASN A 661 -53.43 -24.39 11.53
CA ASN A 661 -52.34 -24.25 12.51
C ASN A 661 -51.00 -23.98 11.82
N ASP A 662 -50.74 -24.61 10.67
CA ASP A 662 -49.52 -24.37 9.88
C ASP A 662 -49.45 -22.94 9.33
N ILE A 663 -50.56 -22.39 8.83
CA ILE A 663 -50.61 -20.99 8.36
C ILE A 663 -50.43 -20.00 9.51
N ASN A 664 -51.11 -20.22 10.64
CA ASN A 664 -50.98 -19.30 11.78
C ASN A 664 -49.55 -19.34 12.36
N THR A 665 -48.94 -20.53 12.44
CA THR A 665 -47.54 -20.69 12.84
C THR A 665 -46.60 -19.99 11.85
N PHE A 666 -46.85 -20.14 10.55
CA PHE A 666 -46.07 -19.45 9.52
C PHE A 666 -46.24 -17.93 9.55
N LYS A 667 -47.45 -17.42 9.82
CA LYS A 667 -47.69 -15.98 10.02
C LYS A 667 -46.84 -15.44 11.16
N THR A 668 -46.84 -16.11 12.31
CA THR A 668 -45.98 -15.73 13.44
C THR A 668 -44.51 -15.74 13.02
N PHE A 669 -44.04 -16.83 12.41
CA PHE A 669 -42.69 -16.94 11.88
C PHE A 669 -42.33 -15.80 10.90
N PHE A 670 -43.24 -15.45 9.99
CA PHE A 670 -43.05 -14.39 8.99
C PHE A 670 -42.81 -13.03 9.66
N PHE A 671 -43.70 -12.60 10.55
CA PHE A 671 -43.60 -11.29 11.20
C PHE A 671 -42.43 -11.21 12.20
N ASP A 672 -42.01 -12.34 12.75
CA ASP A 672 -40.83 -12.46 13.63
C ASP A 672 -39.51 -12.50 12.86
N SER A 673 -39.52 -12.94 11.60
CA SER A 673 -38.29 -13.15 10.81
C SER A 673 -38.01 -12.05 9.81
N VAL A 674 -39.04 -11.44 9.21
CA VAL A 674 -38.85 -10.44 8.14
C VAL A 674 -38.39 -9.10 8.72
N ILE A 675 -37.29 -8.60 8.20
CA ILE A 675 -36.71 -7.29 8.55
C ILE A 675 -37.25 -6.24 7.58
N VAL A 676 -37.87 -5.17 8.11
CA VAL A 676 -38.48 -4.08 7.34
C VAL A 676 -37.94 -2.72 7.74
N ASP A 677 -37.88 -1.74 6.83
CA ASP A 677 -37.52 -0.37 7.21
C ASP A 677 -38.68 0.33 7.96
N TYR A 678 -38.35 1.36 8.74
CA TYR A 678 -39.31 2.03 9.62
C TYR A 678 -40.48 2.71 8.86
N LYS A 679 -40.25 3.23 7.64
CA LYS A 679 -41.31 3.80 6.82
C LYS A 679 -42.29 2.73 6.36
N PHE A 680 -41.76 1.60 5.90
CA PHE A 680 -42.59 0.46 5.51
C PHE A 680 -43.33 -0.14 6.72
N TYR A 681 -42.68 -0.22 7.88
CA TYR A 681 -43.33 -0.60 9.14
C TYR A 681 -44.54 0.29 9.43
N LEU A 682 -44.38 1.62 9.39
CA LEU A 682 -45.49 2.55 9.65
C LEU A 682 -46.64 2.38 8.65
N GLN A 683 -46.32 2.22 7.36
CA GLN A 683 -47.29 1.97 6.30
C GLN A 683 -48.10 0.71 6.58
N MET A 684 -47.42 -0.40 6.89
CA MET A 684 -48.07 -1.69 7.09
C MET A 684 -48.79 -1.77 8.44
N ASN A 685 -48.27 -1.11 9.47
CA ASN A 685 -48.92 -1.02 10.78
C ASN A 685 -50.23 -0.23 10.71
N ALA A 686 -50.30 0.83 9.89
CA ALA A 686 -51.55 1.54 9.60
C ALA A 686 -52.61 0.65 8.90
N LEU A 687 -52.17 -0.42 8.24
CA LEU A 687 -53.02 -1.40 7.58
C LEU A 687 -53.29 -2.65 8.45
N GLY A 688 -52.85 -2.64 9.71
CA GLY A 688 -53.08 -3.71 10.68
C GLY A 688 -52.02 -4.83 10.69
N TYR A 689 -50.85 -4.63 10.07
CA TYR A 689 -49.74 -5.59 10.06
C TYR A 689 -48.61 -5.13 10.97
N THR A 690 -48.21 -5.96 11.93
CA THR A 690 -47.13 -5.63 12.89
C THR A 690 -45.90 -6.50 12.63
N PHE A 691 -44.77 -5.88 12.25
CA PHE A 691 -43.47 -6.54 12.11
C PHE A 691 -42.65 -6.36 13.39
N HIS A 692 -41.88 -7.39 13.77
CA HIS A 692 -41.08 -7.37 15.01
C HIS A 692 -39.60 -7.06 14.78
N ASN A 693 -39.11 -7.03 13.53
CA ASN A 693 -37.75 -6.63 13.21
C ASN A 693 -37.76 -5.38 12.31
N VAL A 694 -37.66 -4.21 12.94
CA VAL A 694 -37.70 -2.92 12.23
C VAL A 694 -36.31 -2.31 12.19
N ASP A 695 -35.83 -2.01 10.99
CA ASP A 695 -34.60 -1.27 10.72
C ASP A 695 -34.88 0.21 10.54
N TYR A 696 -33.97 1.06 11.00
CA TYR A 696 -34.08 2.50 10.85
C TYR A 696 -32.99 3.03 9.91
N THR A 697 -33.42 3.60 8.77
CA THR A 697 -32.56 4.02 7.65
C THR A 697 -32.40 5.54 7.58
N GLN A 698 -31.42 6.03 6.80
CA GLN A 698 -31.21 7.46 6.53
C GLN A 698 -32.48 8.18 6.04
N GLN A 699 -33.24 7.54 5.16
CA GLN A 699 -34.48 8.14 4.65
C GLN A 699 -35.56 8.22 5.74
N ASN A 700 -35.67 7.20 6.59
CA ASN A 700 -36.60 7.24 7.73
C ASN A 700 -36.22 8.37 8.69
N LEU A 701 -34.93 8.66 8.82
CA LEU A 701 -34.44 9.71 9.68
C LEU A 701 -34.67 11.12 9.12
N TYR A 702 -34.51 11.32 7.80
CA TYR A 702 -34.96 12.55 7.14
C TYR A 702 -36.48 12.79 7.27
N GLU A 703 -37.27 11.72 7.20
CA GLU A 703 -38.74 11.82 7.16
C GLU A 703 -39.37 11.89 8.57
N PHE A 704 -38.86 11.11 9.52
CA PHE A 704 -39.48 10.94 10.85
C PHE A 704 -38.64 11.54 11.98
N GLY A 705 -37.32 11.61 11.86
CA GLY A 705 -36.46 12.13 12.91
C GLY A 705 -36.70 11.48 14.28
N ASP A 706 -36.78 12.30 15.32
CA ASP A 706 -37.08 11.92 16.70
C ASP A 706 -38.55 11.50 16.94
N LYS A 707 -39.43 11.68 15.95
CA LYS A 707 -40.83 11.23 16.01
C LYS A 707 -40.98 9.74 15.73
N ALA A 708 -39.87 9.04 15.46
CA ALA A 708 -39.87 7.60 15.31
C ALA A 708 -40.07 6.90 16.66
N ASP A 709 -40.85 5.83 16.66
CA ASP A 709 -40.99 4.95 17.82
C ASP A 709 -39.77 4.02 17.89
N PHE A 710 -38.78 4.41 18.69
CA PHE A 710 -37.56 3.62 18.89
C PHE A 710 -37.79 2.34 19.71
N SER A 711 -38.98 2.12 20.27
CA SER A 711 -39.29 0.87 20.98
C SER A 711 -39.47 -0.33 20.03
N VAL A 712 -39.76 -0.07 18.76
CA VAL A 712 -39.96 -1.11 17.74
C VAL A 712 -38.74 -1.33 16.84
N ILE A 713 -37.74 -0.45 16.93
CA ILE A 713 -36.52 -0.48 16.11
C ILE A 713 -35.48 -1.44 16.74
N LYS A 714 -35.01 -2.43 15.96
CA LYS A 714 -34.00 -3.42 16.39
C LYS A 714 -32.60 -3.17 15.84
N THR A 715 -32.49 -2.55 14.65
CA THR A 715 -31.21 -2.25 13.99
C THR A 715 -31.22 -0.84 13.41
N ILE A 716 -30.05 -0.19 13.38
CA ILE A 716 -29.85 1.12 12.74
C ILE A 716 -28.74 0.94 11.70
N ASN A 717 -29.00 1.29 10.44
CA ASN A 717 -28.07 1.10 9.32
C ASN A 717 -27.72 2.46 8.69
N HIS A 718 -26.42 2.81 8.58
CA HIS A 718 -26.03 4.09 7.98
C HIS A 718 -24.68 4.10 7.25
N GLU A 719 -24.65 4.68 6.05
CA GLU A 719 -23.46 5.27 5.41
C GLU A 719 -23.50 6.79 5.67
N ASP A 720 -22.45 7.33 6.29
CA ASP A 720 -22.16 8.75 6.57
C ASP A 720 -22.99 9.58 7.60
N LYS A 721 -22.46 9.54 8.85
CA LYS A 721 -21.72 10.61 9.55
C LYS A 721 -22.32 11.67 10.50
N ASN A 722 -23.63 11.90 10.75
CA ASN A 722 -23.97 12.93 11.77
C ASN A 722 -25.38 12.95 12.41
N LEU A 723 -26.07 11.82 12.61
CA LEU A 723 -27.53 11.89 12.75
C LEU A 723 -28.22 11.17 13.92
N LEU A 724 -27.51 10.95 15.04
CA LEU A 724 -28.11 10.50 16.31
C LEU A 724 -27.79 11.40 17.52
N MET A 725 -27.46 12.68 17.31
CA MET A 725 -27.17 13.60 18.42
C MET A 725 -28.43 14.34 18.89
N LYS A 726 -28.91 13.93 20.08
CA LYS A 726 -30.06 14.47 20.84
C LYS A 726 -30.13 16.02 20.82
N ASN A 727 -31.33 16.55 20.56
CA ASN A 727 -31.92 17.78 21.11
C ASN A 727 -30.97 18.86 21.67
N THR A 728 -30.82 19.99 20.98
CA THR A 728 -31.37 21.32 21.38
C THR A 728 -30.99 22.42 20.38
N HIS A 729 -32.02 23.00 19.73
CA HIS A 729 -32.16 24.38 19.21
C HIS A 729 -31.18 25.00 18.17
N TYR A 730 -31.78 25.37 17.03
CA TYR A 730 -31.39 26.30 15.95
C TYR A 730 -30.30 25.89 14.95
N TRP A 731 -30.75 25.52 13.73
CA TRP A 731 -29.98 25.59 12.50
C TRP A 731 -30.26 26.90 11.75
N LYS A 732 -29.22 27.64 11.37
CA LYS A 732 -29.23 28.55 10.21
C LYS A 732 -27.84 28.66 9.56
N THR A 733 -27.78 28.12 8.34
CA THR A 733 -26.99 28.50 7.16
C THR A 733 -25.46 28.62 7.24
N GLN A 734 -24.81 27.70 6.49
CA GLN A 734 -23.38 27.57 6.12
C GLN A 734 -22.42 27.27 7.28
N PHE A 735 -21.77 26.09 7.26
CA PHE A 735 -20.33 25.86 7.57
C PHE A 735 -19.99 24.36 7.71
N ASP A 736 -18.68 24.10 7.54
CA ASP A 736 -17.90 22.89 7.81
C ASP A 736 -18.36 22.09 9.04
N LEU A 737 -18.39 20.76 8.93
CA LEU A 737 -18.94 19.83 9.93
C LEU A 737 -18.05 19.59 11.18
N ASN A 738 -17.25 20.58 11.61
CA ASN A 738 -16.41 20.44 12.81
C ASN A 738 -16.99 21.00 14.11
N ASP A 739 -18.11 21.75 14.09
CA ASP A 739 -18.50 22.60 15.24
C ASP A 739 -19.86 22.34 15.88
N THR A 740 -20.44 21.14 15.75
CA THR A 740 -21.62 20.80 16.55
C THR A 740 -21.50 19.40 17.15
N PHE A 741 -21.80 19.28 18.45
CA PHE A 741 -22.05 18.06 19.24
C PHE A 741 -20.97 17.53 20.20
N THR A 742 -21.50 16.82 21.20
CA THR A 742 -21.14 16.72 22.63
C THR A 742 -19.94 15.84 22.98
N GLU A 743 -19.35 16.08 24.17
CA GLU A 743 -18.23 15.28 24.72
C GLU A 743 -18.61 13.81 25.01
N LYS A 744 -19.90 13.45 25.03
CA LYS A 744 -20.39 12.11 25.40
C LYS A 744 -21.42 11.59 24.40
N PHE A 745 -21.32 10.30 24.09
CA PHE A 745 -22.25 9.50 23.28
C PHE A 745 -22.85 8.39 24.15
N GLU A 746 -24.17 8.25 24.15
CA GLU A 746 -24.90 7.21 24.88
C GLU A 746 -25.95 6.58 23.98
N MET A 747 -26.02 5.24 23.96
CA MET A 747 -27.08 4.52 23.28
C MET A 747 -28.47 4.87 23.84
N PRO A 748 -29.46 5.22 22.99
CA PRO A 748 -30.79 5.62 23.45
C PRO A 748 -31.69 4.44 23.85
N SER A 749 -31.44 3.25 23.32
CA SER A 749 -32.21 2.03 23.58
C SER A 749 -31.36 0.77 23.39
N GLN A 750 -31.87 -0.36 23.88
CA GLN A 750 -31.22 -1.67 23.75
C GLN A 750 -31.32 -2.19 22.31
N ILE A 751 -30.19 -2.54 21.71
CA ILE A 751 -30.08 -3.11 20.37
C ILE A 751 -29.18 -4.34 20.37
N GLU A 752 -29.40 -5.28 19.45
CA GLU A 752 -28.55 -6.47 19.36
C GLU A 752 -27.21 -6.16 18.70
N THR A 753 -27.23 -5.48 17.55
CA THR A 753 -26.02 -5.17 16.77
C THR A 753 -25.98 -3.69 16.43
N LEU A 754 -24.83 -3.05 16.66
CA LEU A 754 -24.56 -1.69 16.22
C LEU A 754 -23.87 -1.74 14.84
N GLU A 755 -24.62 -1.47 13.78
CA GLU A 755 -24.13 -1.48 12.39
C GLU A 755 -23.69 -0.07 11.93
N TYR A 756 -22.57 -0.01 11.18
CA TYR A 756 -21.99 1.16 10.48
C TYR A 756 -22.25 2.55 11.08
N CYS A 757 -21.81 2.78 12.32
CA CYS A 757 -21.88 4.11 12.93
C CYS A 757 -20.56 4.87 12.67
N LYS A 758 -20.27 5.48 11.52
CA LYS A 758 -18.95 6.14 11.30
C LYS A 758 -18.82 7.48 12.07
N LEU A 759 -18.61 7.42 13.38
CA LEU A 759 -18.45 8.59 14.25
C LEU A 759 -16.97 9.01 14.36
N ALA A 760 -16.44 9.59 13.27
CA ALA A 760 -15.15 10.28 13.32
C ALA A 760 -15.34 11.70 13.86
N SER A 761 -15.48 11.83 15.18
CA SER A 761 -15.62 13.12 15.87
C SER A 761 -14.35 13.47 16.64
N TYR A 762 -13.85 14.68 16.43
CA TYR A 762 -12.73 15.25 17.19
C TYR A 762 -13.16 15.79 18.57
N ASN A 763 -14.46 15.78 18.90
CA ASN A 763 -14.93 16.32 20.19
C ASN A 763 -15.40 15.24 21.17
N LEU A 764 -15.60 14.01 20.70
CA LEU A 764 -16.15 12.92 21.50
C LEU A 764 -15.11 12.35 22.49
N ARG A 765 -15.41 12.41 23.79
CA ARG A 765 -14.57 11.95 24.91
C ARG A 765 -15.08 10.69 25.59
N GLU A 766 -16.39 10.42 25.55
CA GLU A 766 -16.99 9.24 26.20
C GLU A 766 -17.98 8.54 25.26
N VAL A 767 -17.90 7.20 25.20
CA VAL A 767 -18.84 6.35 24.44
C VAL A 767 -19.46 5.32 25.38
N ASP A 768 -20.78 5.33 25.50
CA ASP A 768 -21.55 4.33 26.23
C ASP A 768 -22.38 3.47 25.27
N VAL A 769 -21.90 2.24 25.05
CA VAL A 769 -22.56 1.18 24.26
C VAL A 769 -23.01 0.03 25.17
N SER A 770 -23.31 0.33 26.44
CA SER A 770 -23.83 -0.66 27.41
C SER A 770 -25.13 -1.34 26.99
N LEU A 771 -25.87 -0.72 26.07
CA LEU A 771 -27.12 -1.21 25.51
C LEU A 771 -26.96 -2.05 24.23
N VAL A 772 -25.73 -2.25 23.73
CA VAL A 772 -25.45 -3.13 22.57
C VAL A 772 -25.15 -4.54 23.06
N THR A 773 -26.04 -5.49 22.78
CA THR A 773 -26.02 -6.78 23.49
C THR A 773 -25.23 -7.89 22.81
N LYS A 774 -24.98 -7.83 21.50
CA LYS A 774 -24.35 -8.94 20.75
C LYS A 774 -23.08 -8.51 20.01
N LYS A 775 -23.14 -7.48 19.16
CA LYS A 775 -22.01 -7.13 18.27
C LYS A 775 -21.88 -5.63 17.97
N ILE A 776 -20.64 -5.14 17.92
CA ILE A 776 -20.30 -3.82 17.37
C ILE A 776 -19.56 -4.01 16.05
N ASN A 777 -20.12 -3.51 14.95
CA ASN A 777 -19.59 -3.72 13.60
C ASN A 777 -18.40 -2.79 13.29
N LYS A 778 -17.70 -3.06 12.19
CA LYS A 778 -16.42 -2.43 11.84
C LYS A 778 -16.49 -0.90 11.74
N LEU A 779 -15.41 -0.23 12.12
CA LEU A 779 -15.19 1.23 11.98
C LEU A 779 -16.13 2.16 12.80
N CYS A 780 -16.95 1.64 13.72
CA CYS A 780 -17.97 2.45 14.43
C CYS A 780 -17.45 3.64 15.28
N PHE A 781 -16.21 3.63 15.76
CA PHE A 781 -15.64 4.74 16.54
C PHE A 781 -14.21 5.02 16.09
N ASN A 782 -13.95 4.84 14.79
CA ASN A 782 -12.63 5.06 14.25
C ASN A 782 -12.29 6.55 14.16
N ASN A 783 -11.02 6.88 14.33
CA ASN A 783 -10.51 8.26 14.33
C ASN A 783 -11.19 9.17 15.36
N THR A 784 -11.79 8.61 16.42
CA THR A 784 -12.26 9.38 17.57
C THR A 784 -11.06 9.74 18.46
N HIS A 785 -10.21 10.65 17.99
CA HIS A 785 -8.88 10.94 18.55
C HIS A 785 -8.90 11.33 20.04
N PHE A 786 -10.01 11.94 20.49
CA PHE A 786 -10.17 12.47 21.85
C PHE A 786 -10.96 11.55 22.78
N LEU A 787 -11.35 10.35 22.33
CA LEU A 787 -12.07 9.37 23.14
C LEU A 787 -11.23 8.95 24.36
N GLN A 788 -11.78 9.09 25.55
CA GLN A 788 -11.12 8.82 26.84
C GLN A 788 -11.70 7.60 27.55
N LYS A 789 -13.00 7.32 27.35
CA LYS A 789 -13.73 6.26 28.05
C LYS A 789 -14.72 5.55 27.12
N VAL A 790 -14.79 4.23 27.25
CA VAL A 790 -15.79 3.38 26.60
C VAL A 790 -16.44 2.46 27.63
N THR A 791 -17.77 2.36 27.61
CA THR A 791 -18.56 1.42 28.42
C THR A 791 -19.22 0.39 27.51
N PHE A 792 -19.01 -0.90 27.79
CA PHE A 792 -19.62 -2.01 27.04
C PHE A 792 -20.72 -2.71 27.84
N SER A 793 -21.59 -3.43 27.13
CA SER A 793 -22.57 -4.33 27.74
C SER A 793 -21.88 -5.58 28.32
N ASN A 794 -22.38 -6.09 29.44
CA ASN A 794 -21.91 -7.36 30.01
C ASN A 794 -22.28 -8.58 29.15
N THR A 795 -23.16 -8.45 28.16
CA THR A 795 -23.55 -9.54 27.24
C THR A 795 -22.85 -9.48 25.88
N LEU A 796 -22.10 -8.40 25.59
CA LEU A 796 -21.49 -8.18 24.29
C LEU A 796 -20.51 -9.31 23.90
N GLU A 797 -20.75 -9.94 22.75
CA GLU A 797 -20.01 -11.11 22.30
C GLU A 797 -18.87 -10.79 21.32
N GLU A 798 -19.01 -9.76 20.47
CA GLU A 798 -18.03 -9.43 19.42
C GLU A 798 -17.83 -7.91 19.23
N ILE A 799 -16.57 -7.48 19.13
CA ILE A 799 -16.17 -6.15 18.65
C ILE A 799 -15.37 -6.35 17.36
N ASP A 800 -15.82 -5.79 16.24
CA ASP A 800 -15.28 -6.10 14.91
C ASP A 800 -14.02 -5.27 14.54
N GLU A 801 -13.60 -5.32 13.26
CA GLU A 801 -12.39 -4.65 12.75
C GLU A 801 -12.40 -3.12 12.96
N LYS A 802 -11.28 -2.57 13.45
CA LYS A 802 -11.00 -1.12 13.53
C LYS A 802 -12.06 -0.28 14.24
N VAL A 803 -12.83 -0.87 15.16
CA VAL A 803 -13.91 -0.15 15.87
C VAL A 803 -13.37 1.07 16.61
N PHE A 804 -12.25 0.98 17.33
CA PHE A 804 -11.61 2.08 18.07
C PHE A 804 -10.23 2.43 17.50
N PHE A 805 -10.06 2.27 16.19
CA PHE A 805 -8.81 2.61 15.51
C PHE A 805 -8.51 4.11 15.64
N ASN A 806 -7.27 4.49 15.92
CA ASN A 806 -6.86 5.90 16.11
C ASN A 806 -7.56 6.62 17.29
N CYS A 807 -8.02 5.92 18.32
CA CYS A 807 -8.51 6.56 19.55
C CYS A 807 -7.34 6.99 20.46
N PHE A 808 -6.61 8.02 20.04
CA PHE A 808 -5.32 8.45 20.64
C PHE A 808 -5.38 8.72 22.14
N SER A 809 -6.53 9.15 22.66
CA SER A 809 -6.71 9.58 24.06
C SER A 809 -7.24 8.49 25.00
N LEU A 810 -7.58 7.30 24.50
CA LEU A 810 -8.20 6.25 25.30
C LEU A 810 -7.19 5.69 26.29
N LYS A 811 -7.46 5.81 27.61
CA LYS A 811 -6.49 5.43 28.65
C LYS A 811 -6.61 4.00 29.15
N SER A 812 -7.83 3.49 29.25
CA SER A 812 -8.09 2.14 29.75
C SER A 812 -9.37 1.61 29.15
N VAL A 813 -9.44 0.30 28.96
CA VAL A 813 -10.64 -0.37 28.47
C VAL A 813 -10.92 -1.62 29.30
N THR A 814 -12.20 -1.82 29.64
CA THR A 814 -12.68 -3.01 30.33
C THR A 814 -13.57 -3.79 29.36
N LEU A 815 -13.05 -4.90 28.86
CA LEU A 815 -13.74 -5.81 27.96
C LEU A 815 -14.62 -6.78 28.78
N PRO A 816 -15.87 -7.02 28.37
CA PRO A 816 -16.82 -7.83 29.14
C PRO A 816 -16.46 -9.32 29.15
N GLN A 817 -16.91 -10.05 30.18
CA GLN A 817 -16.64 -11.49 30.34
C GLN A 817 -17.27 -12.36 29.24
N SER A 818 -18.38 -11.92 28.64
CA SER A 818 -19.06 -12.61 27.54
C SER A 818 -18.34 -12.47 26.19
N LEU A 819 -17.33 -11.60 26.10
CA LEU A 819 -16.64 -11.32 24.85
C LEU A 819 -15.92 -12.58 24.33
N LYS A 820 -16.15 -12.89 23.06
CA LYS A 820 -15.54 -14.01 22.33
C LYS A 820 -14.43 -13.54 21.40
N LYS A 821 -14.53 -12.32 20.86
CA LYS A 821 -13.60 -11.82 19.83
C LYS A 821 -13.40 -10.30 19.88
N VAL A 822 -12.13 -9.89 19.72
CA VAL A 822 -11.71 -8.51 19.41
C VAL A 822 -11.10 -8.52 18.02
N GLY A 823 -11.72 -7.80 17.09
CA GLY A 823 -11.39 -7.80 15.67
C GLY A 823 -10.06 -7.12 15.33
N LYS A 824 -9.65 -7.30 14.07
CA LYS A 824 -8.39 -6.80 13.52
C LYS A 824 -8.23 -5.30 13.75
N GLN A 825 -7.07 -4.86 14.24
CA GLN A 825 -6.77 -3.44 14.53
C GLN A 825 -7.81 -2.69 15.36
N CYS A 826 -8.64 -3.38 16.14
CA CYS A 826 -9.74 -2.76 16.87
C CYS A 826 -9.30 -1.58 17.75
N PHE A 827 -8.17 -1.69 18.45
CA PHE A 827 -7.59 -0.63 19.29
C PHE A 827 -6.22 -0.17 18.78
N ALA A 828 -5.92 -0.35 17.49
CA ALA A 828 -4.62 0.06 16.97
C ALA A 828 -4.48 1.58 16.97
N ASN A 829 -3.25 2.04 17.21
CA ASN A 829 -2.86 3.44 17.40
C ASN A 829 -3.56 4.13 18.58
N CYS A 830 -4.10 3.40 19.56
CA CYS A 830 -4.55 4.00 20.82
C CYS A 830 -3.33 4.36 21.69
N TYR A 831 -2.62 5.43 21.33
CA TYR A 831 -1.32 5.80 21.92
C TYR A 831 -1.36 5.99 23.45
N SER A 832 -2.49 6.46 23.99
CA SER A 832 -2.67 6.67 25.44
C SER A 832 -3.13 5.44 26.22
N LEU A 833 -3.40 4.30 25.57
CA LEU A 833 -3.98 3.13 26.24
C LEU A 833 -2.94 2.51 27.18
N GLU A 834 -3.18 2.57 28.49
CA GLU A 834 -2.28 2.08 29.55
C GLU A 834 -2.65 0.65 30.01
N SER A 835 -3.93 0.29 30.01
CA SER A 835 -4.41 -1.00 30.53
C SER A 835 -5.65 -1.54 29.82
N VAL A 836 -5.66 -2.85 29.57
CA VAL A 836 -6.81 -3.61 29.03
C VAL A 836 -7.21 -4.67 30.06
N PHE A 837 -8.40 -4.55 30.63
CA PHE A 837 -8.96 -5.55 31.55
C PHE A 837 -9.93 -6.45 30.79
N CYS A 838 -9.77 -7.76 30.90
CA CYS A 838 -10.73 -8.74 30.40
C CYS A 838 -10.75 -9.97 31.31
N GLU A 839 -11.93 -10.38 31.77
CA GLU A 839 -12.08 -11.58 32.61
C GLU A 839 -12.17 -12.87 31.79
N SER A 840 -12.56 -12.76 30.52
CA SER A 840 -12.65 -13.90 29.60
C SER A 840 -11.25 -14.38 29.20
N LYS A 841 -10.98 -15.66 29.42
CA LYS A 841 -9.71 -16.33 29.04
C LYS A 841 -9.74 -16.88 27.62
N GLU A 842 -10.92 -16.95 26.99
CA GLU A 842 -11.13 -17.56 25.68
C GLU A 842 -11.34 -16.51 24.58
N VAL A 843 -11.07 -15.22 24.84
CA VAL A 843 -11.14 -14.17 23.82
C VAL A 843 -10.09 -14.42 22.74
N LEU A 844 -10.55 -14.42 21.49
CA LEU A 844 -9.69 -14.31 20.31
C LEU A 844 -9.30 -12.85 20.08
N TYR A 845 -8.01 -12.55 20.22
CA TYR A 845 -7.43 -11.27 19.82
C TYR A 845 -6.88 -11.38 18.41
N ASP A 846 -7.59 -10.76 17.48
CA ASP A 846 -7.28 -10.80 16.06
C ASP A 846 -6.07 -9.90 15.71
N SER A 847 -5.60 -9.99 14.47
CA SER A 847 -4.31 -9.42 14.08
C SER A 847 -4.18 -7.92 14.35
N GLN A 848 -3.05 -7.53 14.93
CA GLN A 848 -2.68 -6.14 15.22
C GLN A 848 -3.69 -5.35 16.06
N CYS A 849 -4.52 -6.02 16.86
CA CYS A 849 -5.60 -5.35 17.59
C CYS A 849 -5.13 -4.26 18.57
N PHE A 850 -3.92 -4.35 19.14
CA PHE A 850 -3.30 -3.32 20.01
C PHE A 850 -2.01 -2.74 19.43
N MET A 851 -1.84 -2.80 18.10
CA MET A 851 -0.64 -2.27 17.45
C MET A 851 -0.46 -0.78 17.75
N ASN A 852 0.79 -0.36 18.00
CA ASN A 852 1.16 1.01 18.35
C ASN A 852 0.45 1.57 19.60
N CYS A 853 -0.05 0.72 20.51
CA CYS A 853 -0.47 1.17 21.84
C CYS A 853 0.77 1.45 22.71
N PHE A 854 1.48 2.55 22.43
CA PHE A 854 2.79 2.86 23.02
C PHE A 854 2.81 2.86 24.54
N ASN A 855 1.69 3.23 25.17
CA ASN A 855 1.54 3.31 26.63
C ASN A 855 1.03 2.03 27.30
N LEU A 856 0.74 0.95 26.55
CA LEU A 856 0.12 -0.25 27.09
C LEU A 856 1.11 -0.99 28.01
N LYS A 857 0.76 -1.09 29.29
CA LYS A 857 1.56 -1.72 30.35
C LYS A 857 0.96 -3.02 30.84
N PHE A 858 -0.36 -3.11 30.82
CA PHE A 858 -1.10 -4.23 31.41
C PHE A 858 -2.20 -4.73 30.47
N ILE A 859 -2.28 -6.05 30.35
CA ILE A 859 -3.42 -6.75 29.75
C ILE A 859 -3.70 -8.02 30.56
N SER A 860 -4.97 -8.39 30.71
CA SER A 860 -5.37 -9.69 31.25
C SER A 860 -4.76 -10.88 30.49
N LYS A 861 -4.82 -12.07 31.10
CA LYS A 861 -4.25 -13.31 30.55
C LYS A 861 -4.79 -13.62 29.13
N VAL A 862 -3.90 -13.82 28.16
CA VAL A 862 -4.23 -14.02 26.73
C VAL A 862 -3.91 -15.43 26.23
N LYS A 863 -4.88 -16.11 25.60
CA LYS A 863 -4.73 -17.49 25.09
C LYS A 863 -4.79 -17.59 23.57
N HIS A 864 -5.75 -16.93 22.94
CA HIS A 864 -5.93 -17.01 21.48
C HIS A 864 -5.44 -15.72 20.83
N LEU A 865 -4.22 -15.75 20.29
CA LEU A 865 -3.56 -14.61 19.68
C LEU A 865 -3.36 -14.82 18.18
N LYS A 866 -3.53 -13.75 17.41
CA LYS A 866 -3.14 -13.67 16.00
C LYS A 866 -1.87 -12.82 15.81
N SER A 867 -1.49 -12.57 14.55
CA SER A 867 -0.22 -11.92 14.21
C SER A 867 -0.17 -10.46 14.69
N GLY A 868 0.97 -10.05 15.26
CA GLY A 868 1.25 -8.65 15.58
C GLY A 868 0.36 -7.99 16.64
N VAL A 869 -0.34 -8.77 17.47
CA VAL A 869 -1.30 -8.25 18.48
C VAL A 869 -0.73 -7.11 19.34
N PHE A 870 0.53 -7.20 19.78
CA PHE A 870 1.22 -6.20 20.62
C PHE A 870 2.36 -5.48 19.89
N TRP A 871 2.31 -5.39 18.56
CA TRP A 871 3.35 -4.72 17.79
C TRP A 871 3.56 -3.28 18.27
N CYS A 872 4.81 -2.91 18.54
CA CYS A 872 5.25 -1.59 19.00
C CYS A 872 4.55 -1.12 20.29
N CYS A 873 4.14 -2.04 21.16
CA CYS A 873 3.68 -1.73 22.50
C CYS A 873 4.87 -1.44 23.43
N ASN A 874 5.36 -0.20 23.36
CA ASN A 874 6.63 0.19 23.97
C ASN A 874 6.64 0.26 25.50
N SER A 875 5.51 0.20 26.19
CA SER A 875 5.49 0.31 27.65
C SER A 875 5.55 -1.03 28.39
N PHE A 876 5.53 -2.16 27.69
CA PHE A 876 5.83 -3.45 28.31
C PHE A 876 7.29 -3.48 28.77
N VAL A 877 7.51 -3.66 30.07
CA VAL A 877 8.84 -3.93 30.65
C VAL A 877 9.02 -5.42 30.95
N MET A 878 7.94 -6.06 31.41
CA MET A 878 7.84 -7.50 31.60
C MET A 878 6.53 -7.99 30.98
N PHE A 879 6.54 -9.19 30.41
CA PHE A 879 5.32 -9.87 29.98
C PHE A 879 5.28 -11.31 30.50
N ASP A 880 4.22 -11.62 31.23
CA ASP A 880 3.95 -12.92 31.87
C ASP A 880 2.48 -13.35 31.77
N ASN A 881 1.66 -12.59 31.04
CA ASN A 881 0.21 -12.78 30.93
C ASN A 881 -0.21 -13.80 29.86
N PHE A 882 0.61 -14.82 29.57
CA PHE A 882 0.18 -15.88 28.66
C PHE A 882 -0.76 -16.88 29.32
N GLY A 883 -1.79 -17.23 28.54
CA GLY A 883 -2.54 -18.48 28.58
C GLY A 883 -1.69 -19.71 28.35
N ASP A 884 -2.35 -20.86 28.34
CA ASP A 884 -1.77 -22.09 27.81
C ASP A 884 -1.78 -21.98 26.28
N ILE A 885 -0.69 -21.44 25.72
CA ILE A 885 -0.50 -21.27 24.27
C ILE A 885 0.55 -22.24 23.75
N GLU A 886 0.33 -22.78 22.56
CA GLU A 886 1.30 -23.65 21.87
C GLU A 886 2.20 -22.85 20.92
N CYS A 887 1.75 -21.68 20.47
CA CYS A 887 2.48 -20.85 19.52
C CYS A 887 2.39 -19.36 19.91
N ILE A 888 3.53 -18.67 19.94
CA ILE A 888 3.55 -17.20 19.89
C ILE A 888 3.50 -16.82 18.41
N PRO A 889 2.44 -16.15 17.94
CA PRO A 889 2.31 -15.81 16.53
C PRO A 889 3.41 -14.88 16.00
N HIS A 890 3.43 -14.72 14.69
CA HIS A 890 4.37 -13.83 14.03
C HIS A 890 4.23 -12.38 14.51
N CYS A 891 5.36 -11.66 14.57
CA CYS A 891 5.45 -10.24 14.93
C CYS A 891 4.79 -9.81 16.25
N THR A 892 4.36 -10.73 17.14
CA THR A 892 3.49 -10.40 18.28
C THR A 892 4.01 -9.25 19.14
N PHE A 893 5.32 -9.18 19.43
CA PHE A 893 5.98 -8.14 20.22
C PHE A 893 7.03 -7.37 19.41
N MET A 894 6.94 -7.38 18.08
CA MET A 894 7.90 -6.66 17.24
C MET A 894 7.96 -5.17 17.65
N LYS A 895 9.16 -4.61 17.76
CA LYS A 895 9.42 -3.22 18.15
C LYS A 895 8.93 -2.86 19.56
N CYS A 896 8.75 -3.81 20.47
CA CYS A 896 8.52 -3.53 21.89
C CYS A 896 9.85 -3.12 22.56
N TYR A 897 10.31 -1.89 22.30
CA TYR A 897 11.69 -1.47 22.58
C TYR A 897 12.11 -1.57 24.04
N ASN A 898 11.17 -1.44 25.00
CA ASN A 898 11.45 -1.47 26.43
C ASN A 898 11.20 -2.84 27.10
N LEU A 899 10.80 -3.87 26.35
CA LEU A 899 10.55 -5.20 26.90
C LEU A 899 11.88 -5.80 27.37
N LYS A 900 12.05 -5.97 28.69
CA LYS A 900 13.28 -6.49 29.32
C LYS A 900 13.19 -7.97 29.68
N LYS A 901 12.03 -8.39 30.16
CA LYS A 901 11.80 -9.73 30.69
C LYS A 901 10.57 -10.38 30.07
N MET A 902 10.71 -11.64 29.73
CA MET A 902 9.68 -12.45 29.12
C MET A 902 9.53 -13.77 29.88
N ILE A 903 8.30 -14.11 30.29
CA ILE A 903 7.98 -15.39 30.93
C ILE A 903 7.14 -16.20 29.95
N PHE A 904 7.73 -17.26 29.40
CA PHE A 904 7.07 -18.14 28.45
C PHE A 904 6.22 -19.21 29.16
N PRO A 905 5.05 -19.58 28.62
CA PRO A 905 4.23 -20.64 29.17
C PRO A 905 4.85 -22.01 28.92
N THR A 906 4.58 -22.98 29.80
CA THR A 906 5.17 -24.33 29.74
C THR A 906 4.65 -25.18 28.58
N THR A 907 3.62 -24.73 27.88
CA THR A 907 2.99 -25.40 26.73
C THR A 907 3.54 -24.94 25.38
N LEU A 908 4.40 -23.92 25.36
CA LEU A 908 4.88 -23.29 24.13
C LEU A 908 5.74 -24.24 23.30
N LYS A 909 5.33 -24.52 22.06
CA LYS A 909 6.03 -25.37 21.09
C LYS A 909 6.73 -24.57 19.98
N THR A 910 6.14 -23.46 19.56
CA THR A 910 6.65 -22.66 18.44
C THR A 910 6.71 -21.18 18.78
N ILE A 911 7.78 -20.49 18.37
CA ILE A 911 7.83 -19.03 18.35
C ILE A 911 7.90 -18.58 16.90
N GLY A 912 6.87 -17.85 16.49
CA GLY A 912 6.69 -17.39 15.12
C GLY A 912 7.75 -16.40 14.67
N LYS A 913 7.93 -16.31 13.36
CA LYS A 913 8.90 -15.38 12.75
C LYS A 913 8.78 -13.95 13.30
N PHE A 914 9.93 -13.37 13.60
CA PHE A 914 10.08 -11.97 14.05
C PHE A 914 9.24 -11.55 15.26
N ALA A 915 8.75 -12.51 16.06
CA ALA A 915 7.90 -12.24 17.20
C ALA A 915 8.49 -11.22 18.19
N PHE A 916 9.82 -11.12 18.31
CA PHE A 916 10.55 -10.19 19.18
C PHE A 916 11.55 -9.31 18.42
N LYS A 917 11.41 -9.13 17.10
CA LYS A 917 12.33 -8.28 16.32
C LYS A 917 12.37 -6.86 16.89
N ASN A 918 13.57 -6.28 16.99
CA ASN A 918 13.85 -4.95 17.55
C ASN A 918 13.40 -4.77 19.02
N CYS A 919 13.29 -5.84 19.81
CA CYS A 919 13.11 -5.74 21.26
C CYS A 919 14.45 -5.42 21.96
N TYR A 920 14.96 -4.19 21.74
CA TYR A 920 16.31 -3.79 22.14
C TYR A 920 16.62 -4.00 23.63
N SER A 921 15.62 -3.96 24.51
CA SER A 921 15.83 -4.07 25.96
C SER A 921 15.88 -5.49 26.51
N LEU A 922 15.60 -6.53 25.72
CA LEU A 922 15.65 -7.91 26.20
C LEU A 922 17.08 -8.26 26.64
N GLU A 923 17.26 -8.78 27.85
CA GLU A 923 18.58 -9.09 28.40
C GLU A 923 18.86 -10.60 28.50
N SER A 924 17.87 -11.38 28.94
CA SER A 924 17.99 -12.82 29.09
C SER A 924 16.67 -13.55 28.87
N LEU A 925 16.70 -14.69 28.18
CA LEU A 925 15.53 -15.51 27.90
C LEU A 925 15.73 -16.95 28.39
N THR A 926 14.66 -17.55 28.90
CA THR A 926 14.62 -18.97 29.28
C THR A 926 13.38 -19.61 28.69
N PHE A 927 13.60 -20.54 27.77
CA PHE A 927 12.55 -21.23 27.03
C PHE A 927 12.12 -22.53 27.72
N PRO A 928 10.85 -22.95 27.58
CA PRO A 928 10.34 -24.18 28.19
C PRO A 928 10.85 -25.44 27.48
N LYS A 929 10.68 -26.60 28.14
CA LYS A 929 11.06 -27.92 27.58
C LYS A 929 10.24 -28.30 26.34
N SER A 930 9.02 -27.77 26.23
CA SER A 930 8.09 -28.03 25.13
C SER A 930 8.48 -27.33 23.84
N LEU A 931 9.40 -26.35 23.87
CA LEU A 931 9.77 -25.60 22.68
C LEU A 931 10.46 -26.53 21.70
N GLU A 932 9.97 -26.55 20.46
CA GLU A 932 10.47 -27.39 19.37
C GLU A 932 11.01 -26.52 18.22
N ASN A 933 10.36 -25.40 17.93
CA ASN A 933 10.66 -24.57 16.76
C ASN A 933 10.80 -23.09 17.10
N VAL A 934 11.88 -22.47 16.62
CA VAL A 934 12.11 -21.01 16.66
C VAL A 934 12.30 -20.53 15.24
N GLU A 935 11.32 -19.80 14.70
CA GLU A 935 11.31 -19.43 13.29
C GLU A 935 12.12 -18.16 12.98
N ASP A 936 12.15 -17.77 11.71
CA ASP A 936 13.08 -16.77 11.17
C ASP A 936 13.04 -15.42 11.90
N GLY A 937 14.22 -14.86 12.15
CA GLY A 937 14.40 -13.50 12.67
C GLY A 937 13.72 -13.23 14.01
N CYS A 938 13.35 -14.27 14.75
CA CYS A 938 12.52 -14.16 15.95
C CYS A 938 13.03 -13.12 16.96
N PHE A 939 14.35 -13.07 17.19
CA PHE A 939 15.02 -12.14 18.10
C PHE A 939 15.95 -11.16 17.37
N MET A 940 15.72 -10.93 16.08
CA MET A 940 16.53 -10.02 15.27
C MET A 940 16.62 -8.63 15.91
N ASN A 941 17.82 -8.06 15.91
CA ASN A 941 18.21 -6.81 16.53
C ASN A 941 17.84 -6.68 18.02
N CYS A 942 17.74 -7.76 18.78
CA CYS A 942 17.69 -7.68 20.25
C CYS A 942 19.10 -7.39 20.79
N SER A 943 19.59 -6.17 20.58
CA SER A 943 21.00 -5.80 20.74
C SER A 943 21.54 -5.93 22.17
N ASN A 944 20.69 -5.85 23.21
CA ASN A 944 21.09 -6.07 24.61
C ASN A 944 20.91 -7.52 25.10
N LEU A 945 20.45 -8.45 24.25
CA LEU A 945 20.24 -9.84 24.64
C LEU A 945 21.60 -10.50 24.89
N LYS A 946 21.88 -10.88 26.13
CA LYS A 946 23.18 -11.43 26.57
C LYS A 946 23.16 -12.95 26.71
N ARG A 947 22.05 -13.50 27.19
CA ARG A 947 21.91 -14.92 27.57
C ARG A 947 20.61 -15.53 27.06
N VAL A 948 20.72 -16.73 26.50
CA VAL A 948 19.56 -17.54 26.12
C VAL A 948 19.70 -18.95 26.70
N ASN A 949 18.62 -19.49 27.28
CA ASN A 949 18.58 -20.85 27.82
C ASN A 949 17.44 -21.65 27.18
N PHE A 950 17.78 -22.67 26.39
CA PHE A 950 16.84 -23.63 25.83
C PHE A 950 16.77 -24.86 26.73
N LYS A 951 15.60 -25.16 27.30
CA LYS A 951 15.39 -26.39 28.10
C LYS A 951 15.16 -27.65 27.27
N ASN A 952 15.37 -27.57 25.96
CA ASN A 952 15.30 -28.68 25.02
C ASN A 952 16.48 -28.53 24.04
N ASN A 953 17.14 -29.64 23.71
CA ASN A 953 18.31 -29.68 22.81
C ASN A 953 17.94 -30.05 21.36
N LYS A 954 16.69 -30.44 21.09
CA LYS A 954 16.16 -30.70 19.75
C LYS A 954 15.33 -29.51 19.28
N ILE A 955 15.97 -28.36 19.12
CA ILE A 955 15.34 -27.15 18.60
C ILE A 955 15.66 -27.01 17.10
N THR A 956 14.62 -26.81 16.30
CA THR A 956 14.77 -26.36 14.92
C THR A 956 14.86 -24.83 14.91
N PHE A 957 15.95 -24.30 14.34
CA PHE A 957 16.16 -22.86 14.18
C PHE A 957 15.89 -22.43 12.75
N GLY A 958 15.12 -21.36 12.59
CA GLY A 958 14.98 -20.63 11.33
C GLY A 958 16.21 -19.78 11.01
N SER A 959 16.12 -19.02 9.93
CA SER A 959 17.16 -18.10 9.47
C SER A 959 17.24 -16.86 10.36
N ASP A 960 18.43 -16.31 10.60
CA ASP A 960 18.62 -14.99 11.25
C ASP A 960 18.01 -14.81 12.65
N VAL A 961 17.79 -15.90 13.40
CA VAL A 961 17.10 -15.87 14.70
C VAL A 961 17.69 -14.82 15.66
N PHE A 962 19.02 -14.70 15.72
CA PHE A 962 19.75 -13.77 16.59
C PHE A 962 20.53 -12.69 15.81
N GLU A 963 20.14 -12.43 14.57
CA GLU A 963 20.81 -11.41 13.76
C GLU A 963 20.80 -10.05 14.48
N GLY A 964 21.93 -9.33 14.51
CA GLY A 964 22.01 -8.03 15.19
C GLY A 964 21.97 -8.07 16.73
N CYS A 965 21.99 -9.26 17.36
CA CYS A 965 22.14 -9.42 18.81
C CYS A 965 23.60 -9.19 19.27
N ALA A 966 24.07 -7.94 19.19
CA ALA A 966 25.46 -7.56 19.45
C ALA A 966 26.00 -7.95 20.85
N SER A 967 25.13 -8.12 21.86
CA SER A 967 25.52 -8.49 23.23
C SER A 967 25.49 -10.00 23.52
N LEU A 968 24.98 -10.82 22.59
CA LEU A 968 24.76 -12.24 22.84
C LEU A 968 26.10 -12.97 22.96
N SER A 969 26.29 -13.62 24.11
CA SER A 969 27.55 -14.28 24.46
C SER A 969 27.38 -15.63 25.17
N LEU A 970 26.17 -15.98 25.60
CA LEU A 970 25.90 -17.24 26.30
C LEU A 970 24.62 -17.89 25.80
N ILE A 971 24.74 -19.07 25.19
CA ILE A 971 23.63 -19.97 24.88
C ILE A 971 23.78 -21.22 25.75
N LEU A 972 22.68 -21.62 26.39
CA LEU A 972 22.60 -22.82 27.22
C LEU A 972 21.58 -23.80 26.63
N PHE A 973 21.89 -25.08 26.71
CA PHE A 973 20.95 -26.17 26.47
C PHE A 973 20.84 -27.01 27.73
N ASN A 974 19.62 -27.20 28.25
CA ASN A 974 19.37 -27.92 29.50
C ASN A 974 20.19 -27.39 30.71
N GLU A 975 20.31 -26.06 30.85
CA GLU A 975 21.15 -25.39 31.87
C GLU A 975 22.67 -25.58 31.67
N GLU A 976 23.11 -26.39 30.71
CA GLU A 976 24.52 -26.61 30.39
C GLU A 976 24.99 -25.63 29.31
N GLN A 977 26.20 -25.09 29.47
CA GLN A 977 26.79 -24.20 28.48
C GLN A 977 27.19 -25.00 27.25
N THR A 978 26.71 -24.56 26.08
CA THR A 978 27.17 -25.10 24.81
C THR A 978 28.26 -24.21 24.23
N THR A 979 29.25 -24.82 23.59
CA THR A 979 30.19 -24.13 22.70
C THR A 979 29.75 -24.20 21.25
N TYR A 980 28.60 -24.80 20.94
CA TYR A 980 28.12 -25.05 19.59
C TYR A 980 26.69 -24.53 19.38
N TYR A 981 26.49 -23.74 18.32
CA TYR A 981 25.19 -23.27 17.86
C TYR A 981 24.99 -23.69 16.40
N ASN A 982 23.90 -24.40 16.14
CA ASN A 982 23.59 -25.03 14.84
C ASN A 982 22.62 -24.20 13.96
N GLY A 983 22.13 -23.05 14.43
CA GLY A 983 21.29 -22.17 13.62
C GLY A 983 22.11 -21.41 12.57
N GLU A 984 21.44 -21.00 11.49
CA GLU A 984 22.07 -20.17 10.43
C GLU A 984 22.41 -18.78 10.99
N VAL A 985 23.64 -18.29 10.75
CA VAL A 985 24.11 -16.98 11.22
C VAL A 985 24.73 -16.17 10.07
N SER A 986 24.62 -14.84 10.12
CA SER A 986 25.40 -13.96 9.23
C SER A 986 26.90 -14.03 9.52
N TYR A 987 27.74 -13.59 8.58
CA TYR A 987 29.18 -13.58 8.76
C TYR A 987 29.62 -12.65 9.90
N THR A 988 28.95 -11.50 10.03
CA THR A 988 29.13 -10.58 11.16
C THR A 988 28.88 -11.28 12.50
N LEU A 989 27.75 -11.99 12.64
CA LEU A 989 27.40 -12.69 13.88
C LEU A 989 28.35 -13.87 14.16
N TYR A 990 28.76 -14.60 13.12
CA TYR A 990 29.79 -15.63 13.24
C TYR A 990 31.10 -15.08 13.81
N LYS A 991 31.59 -13.93 13.34
CA LYS A 991 32.80 -13.30 13.91
C LYS A 991 32.62 -12.92 15.38
N GLN A 992 31.45 -12.40 15.74
CA GLN A 992 31.12 -12.09 17.14
C GLN A 992 31.13 -13.36 18.01
N PHE A 993 30.47 -14.42 17.57
CA PHE A 993 30.42 -15.69 18.29
C PHE A 993 31.79 -16.34 18.43
N LYS A 994 32.62 -16.28 17.39
CA LYS A 994 34.01 -16.74 17.42
C LYS A 994 34.84 -16.02 18.48
N GLN A 995 34.70 -14.69 18.62
CA GLN A 995 35.36 -13.92 19.69
C GLN A 995 34.90 -14.34 21.10
N LYS A 996 33.71 -14.93 21.22
CA LYS A 996 33.13 -15.43 22.47
C LYS A 996 33.30 -16.95 22.65
N GLN A 997 34.15 -17.60 21.86
CA GLN A 997 34.41 -19.05 21.90
C GLN A 997 33.19 -19.93 21.58
N MET A 998 32.22 -19.39 20.84
CA MET A 998 31.10 -20.15 20.28
C MET A 998 31.42 -20.59 18.84
N ILE A 999 31.14 -21.85 18.54
CA ILE A 999 31.34 -22.52 17.25
C ILE A 999 30.02 -22.50 16.49
N CYS A 1000 30.08 -22.02 15.25
CA CYS A 1000 28.96 -22.02 14.31
C CYS A 1000 29.47 -22.47 12.95
N ASP A 1001 28.87 -23.52 12.42
CA ASP A 1001 29.26 -24.13 11.14
C ASP A 1001 28.29 -23.80 10.00
N ASN A 1002 27.17 -23.14 10.31
CA ASN A 1002 26.11 -22.79 9.37
C ASN A 1002 26.11 -21.26 9.12
N VAL A 1003 27.13 -20.75 8.42
CA VAL A 1003 27.30 -19.32 8.16
C VAL A 1003 26.84 -18.93 6.76
N LYS A 1004 26.07 -17.84 6.66
CA LYS A 1004 25.74 -17.16 5.41
C LYS A 1004 26.36 -15.78 5.30
N VAL A 1005 26.48 -15.27 4.07
CA VAL A 1005 27.05 -13.96 3.78
C VAL A 1005 26.01 -13.03 3.16
N LYS A 1006 25.81 -11.85 3.74
CA LYS A 1006 24.87 -10.83 3.28
C LYS A 1006 25.55 -9.65 2.60
N PHE A 1007 24.76 -8.78 1.99
CA PHE A 1007 25.23 -7.53 1.39
C PHE A 1007 26.10 -6.69 2.34
N ASN A 1008 25.65 -6.48 3.57
CA ASN A 1008 26.40 -5.70 4.56
C ASN A 1008 27.69 -6.41 5.02
N ASP A 1009 27.73 -7.75 5.04
CA ASP A 1009 28.95 -8.50 5.35
C ASP A 1009 30.01 -8.28 4.26
N LEU A 1010 29.62 -8.36 2.99
CA LEU A 1010 30.50 -8.14 1.84
C LEU A 1010 31.02 -6.69 1.80
N LYS A 1011 30.16 -5.72 2.13
CA LYS A 1011 30.56 -4.31 2.24
C LYS A 1011 31.57 -4.08 3.36
N MET A 1012 31.41 -4.78 4.50
CA MET A 1012 32.24 -4.56 5.69
C MET A 1012 33.56 -5.33 5.64
N PHE A 1013 33.57 -6.56 5.12
CA PHE A 1013 34.71 -7.47 5.17
C PHE A 1013 35.31 -7.80 3.80
N GLY A 1014 34.68 -7.37 2.71
CA GLY A 1014 35.10 -7.70 1.35
C GLY A 1014 34.65 -9.10 0.92
N ILE A 1015 34.96 -9.43 -0.34
CA ILE A 1015 34.51 -10.67 -0.99
C ILE A 1015 35.27 -11.92 -0.51
N ASP A 1016 36.49 -11.77 0.02
CA ASP A 1016 37.35 -12.89 0.43
C ASP A 1016 36.75 -13.74 1.56
N ILE A 1017 35.74 -13.22 2.28
CA ILE A 1017 35.02 -13.97 3.31
C ILE A 1017 34.31 -15.22 2.77
N LEU A 1018 34.01 -15.27 1.46
CA LEU A 1018 33.41 -16.45 0.82
C LEU A 1018 34.32 -17.69 0.89
N LYS A 1019 35.63 -17.52 1.08
CA LYS A 1019 36.61 -18.61 1.18
C LYS A 1019 36.69 -19.25 2.57
N ASP A 1020 35.98 -18.71 3.56
CA ASP A 1020 35.93 -19.29 4.91
C ASP A 1020 35.11 -20.59 4.88
N GLU A 1021 35.70 -21.72 5.29
CA GLU A 1021 35.10 -23.06 5.21
C GLU A 1021 33.75 -23.19 5.95
N LYS A 1022 33.44 -22.25 6.85
CA LYS A 1022 32.17 -22.22 7.60
C LYS A 1022 31.04 -21.54 6.83
N VAL A 1023 31.35 -20.83 5.74
CA VAL A 1023 30.35 -20.17 4.88
C VAL A 1023 29.81 -21.18 3.88
N HIS A 1024 28.49 -21.37 3.86
CA HIS A 1024 27.83 -22.32 2.93
C HIS A 1024 26.78 -21.66 2.04
N ARG A 1025 26.37 -20.42 2.33
CA ARG A 1025 25.33 -19.72 1.56
C ARG A 1025 25.67 -18.26 1.33
N ILE A 1026 25.38 -17.77 0.13
CA ILE A 1026 25.32 -16.34 -0.18
C ILE A 1026 23.85 -15.91 -0.13
N ASP A 1027 23.55 -14.90 0.67
CA ASP A 1027 22.16 -14.51 0.94
C ASP A 1027 21.53 -13.73 -0.24
N GLU A 1028 20.22 -13.57 -0.17
CA GLU A 1028 19.43 -12.81 -1.14
C GLU A 1028 19.98 -11.38 -1.30
N GLY A 1029 20.08 -10.91 -2.54
CA GLY A 1029 20.61 -9.59 -2.87
C GLY A 1029 22.02 -9.26 -2.35
N ALA A 1030 22.85 -10.24 -1.95
CA ALA A 1030 24.14 -9.97 -1.35
C ALA A 1030 25.11 -9.17 -2.25
N PHE A 1031 24.98 -9.31 -3.57
CA PHE A 1031 25.67 -8.55 -4.60
C PHE A 1031 24.71 -7.69 -5.43
N PHE A 1032 23.53 -7.36 -4.88
CA PHE A 1032 22.55 -6.54 -5.58
C PHE A 1032 23.14 -5.18 -5.96
N ASN A 1033 22.92 -4.79 -7.21
CA ASN A 1033 23.43 -3.54 -7.78
C ASN A 1033 24.96 -3.38 -7.61
N ASN A 1034 25.71 -4.49 -7.54
CA ASN A 1034 27.14 -4.42 -7.39
C ASN A 1034 27.78 -3.97 -8.72
N THR A 1035 28.28 -2.75 -8.74
CA THR A 1035 28.92 -2.11 -9.90
C THR A 1035 30.44 -2.17 -9.86
N THR A 1036 31.00 -3.07 -9.05
CA THR A 1036 32.45 -3.14 -8.82
C THR A 1036 33.07 -4.47 -9.24
N ILE A 1037 32.37 -5.58 -9.03
CA ILE A 1037 32.86 -6.91 -9.41
C ILE A 1037 32.71 -7.14 -10.92
N THR A 1038 33.76 -7.67 -11.54
CA THR A 1038 33.78 -8.08 -12.95
C THR A 1038 33.90 -9.59 -13.10
N GLU A 1039 34.50 -10.27 -12.13
CA GLU A 1039 34.54 -11.73 -12.09
C GLU A 1039 34.33 -12.20 -10.66
N ILE A 1040 33.72 -13.38 -10.51
CA ILE A 1040 33.58 -14.04 -9.23
C ILE A 1040 33.77 -15.54 -9.36
N GLU A 1041 34.69 -16.08 -8.55
CA GLU A 1041 34.82 -17.51 -8.31
C GLU A 1041 34.05 -17.85 -7.04
N ILE A 1042 32.98 -18.63 -7.16
CA ILE A 1042 32.20 -19.08 -6.02
C ILE A 1042 32.90 -20.32 -5.41
N PRO A 1043 33.38 -20.27 -4.17
CA PRO A 1043 34.13 -21.38 -3.57
C PRO A 1043 33.30 -22.66 -3.34
N ASN A 1044 33.95 -23.83 -3.37
CA ASN A 1044 33.30 -25.14 -3.20
C ASN A 1044 32.57 -25.35 -1.85
N ASN A 1045 32.88 -24.55 -0.82
CA ASN A 1045 32.14 -24.57 0.45
C ASN A 1045 30.72 -24.00 0.32
N ILE A 1046 30.44 -23.20 -0.71
CA ILE A 1046 29.11 -22.62 -0.95
C ILE A 1046 28.21 -23.64 -1.64
N THR A 1047 27.02 -23.89 -1.07
CA THR A 1047 26.03 -24.85 -1.57
C THR A 1047 24.70 -24.21 -1.96
N LYS A 1048 24.49 -22.91 -1.68
CA LYS A 1048 23.27 -22.18 -2.07
C LYS A 1048 23.54 -20.69 -2.34
N ILE A 1049 22.88 -20.14 -3.36
CA ILE A 1049 22.85 -18.71 -3.68
C ILE A 1049 21.39 -18.22 -3.55
N GLY A 1050 21.17 -17.11 -2.84
CA GLY A 1050 19.85 -16.55 -2.59
C GLY A 1050 19.22 -15.86 -3.80
N ASP A 1051 17.93 -15.56 -3.73
CA ASP A 1051 17.18 -14.86 -4.79
C ASP A 1051 17.81 -13.50 -5.10
N PHE A 1052 17.77 -13.11 -6.38
CA PHE A 1052 18.31 -11.84 -6.89
C PHE A 1052 19.72 -11.48 -6.39
N CYS A 1053 20.52 -12.49 -6.01
CA CYS A 1053 21.78 -12.30 -5.30
C CYS A 1053 22.73 -11.35 -6.02
N PHE A 1054 22.87 -11.52 -7.33
CA PHE A 1054 23.68 -10.68 -8.21
C PHE A 1054 22.83 -9.74 -9.06
N ALA A 1055 21.52 -9.60 -8.80
CA ALA A 1055 20.68 -8.80 -9.68
C ALA A 1055 21.20 -7.36 -9.77
N CYS A 1056 21.18 -6.80 -10.97
CA CYS A 1056 21.77 -5.52 -11.32
C CYS A 1056 23.29 -5.41 -11.08
N ALA A 1057 24.03 -6.52 -10.93
CA ALA A 1057 25.50 -6.53 -10.93
C ALA A 1057 26.03 -6.29 -12.35
N THR A 1058 25.79 -5.08 -12.86
CA THR A 1058 25.89 -4.73 -14.29
C THR A 1058 27.29 -4.85 -14.87
N ARG A 1059 28.34 -4.96 -14.05
CA ARG A 1059 29.73 -5.15 -14.50
C ARG A 1059 30.24 -6.59 -14.38
N LEU A 1060 29.47 -7.49 -13.79
CA LEU A 1060 29.87 -8.88 -13.61
C LEU A 1060 29.90 -9.59 -14.97
N GLU A 1061 31.09 -9.97 -15.43
CA GLU A 1061 31.38 -10.62 -16.71
C GLU A 1061 31.52 -12.14 -16.59
N THR A 1062 32.15 -12.62 -15.52
CA THR A 1062 32.43 -14.05 -15.36
C THR A 1062 31.98 -14.55 -13.99
N VAL A 1063 31.21 -15.65 -13.98
CA VAL A 1063 30.81 -16.37 -12.76
C VAL A 1063 31.24 -17.82 -12.88
N MET A 1064 32.16 -18.24 -12.00
CA MET A 1064 32.54 -19.64 -11.88
C MET A 1064 31.77 -20.28 -10.72
N LEU A 1065 30.87 -21.20 -11.05
CA LEU A 1065 30.07 -21.94 -10.07
C LEU A 1065 30.78 -23.24 -9.67
N PRO A 1066 30.77 -23.63 -8.38
CA PRO A 1066 31.30 -24.90 -7.92
C PRO A 1066 30.32 -26.05 -8.20
N LEU A 1067 30.82 -27.28 -8.16
CA LEU A 1067 29.99 -28.50 -8.33
C LEU A 1067 28.90 -28.65 -7.25
N SER A 1068 29.07 -27.98 -6.11
CA SER A 1068 28.12 -27.98 -5.00
C SER A 1068 26.83 -27.18 -5.26
N ILE A 1069 26.80 -26.32 -6.30
CA ILE A 1069 25.61 -25.58 -6.70
C ILE A 1069 24.88 -26.37 -7.79
N THR A 1070 23.67 -26.84 -7.48
CA THR A 1070 22.82 -27.61 -8.41
C THR A 1070 21.57 -26.86 -8.86
N GLU A 1071 21.26 -25.72 -8.23
CA GLU A 1071 20.10 -24.89 -8.55
C GLU A 1071 20.49 -23.40 -8.50
N LEU A 1072 19.95 -22.62 -9.44
CA LEU A 1072 20.02 -21.15 -9.41
C LEU A 1072 18.68 -20.57 -8.99
N SER A 1073 18.72 -19.58 -8.10
CA SER A 1073 17.55 -18.92 -7.53
C SER A 1073 16.86 -17.95 -8.52
N PRO A 1074 15.58 -17.62 -8.31
CA PRO A 1074 14.88 -16.61 -9.11
C PRO A 1074 15.62 -15.28 -9.17
N PHE A 1075 15.65 -14.68 -10.35
CA PHE A 1075 16.29 -13.40 -10.64
C PHE A 1075 17.77 -13.29 -10.24
N CYS A 1076 18.46 -14.39 -9.94
CA CYS A 1076 19.79 -14.39 -9.33
C CYS A 1076 20.79 -13.47 -10.07
N PHE A 1077 20.77 -13.48 -11.39
CA PHE A 1077 21.60 -12.65 -12.26
C PHE A 1077 20.77 -11.67 -13.11
N ASP A 1078 19.52 -11.38 -12.74
CA ASP A 1078 18.64 -10.43 -13.46
C ASP A 1078 19.35 -9.09 -13.63
N ASN A 1079 19.37 -8.51 -14.83
CA ASN A 1079 20.09 -7.27 -15.14
C ASN A 1079 21.63 -7.34 -14.92
N CYS A 1080 22.25 -8.52 -14.91
CA CYS A 1080 23.71 -8.68 -15.05
C CYS A 1080 24.15 -8.54 -16.51
N VAL A 1081 23.98 -7.35 -17.07
CA VAL A 1081 24.13 -7.09 -18.52
C VAL A 1081 25.51 -7.44 -19.09
N SER A 1082 26.56 -7.42 -18.25
CA SER A 1082 27.93 -7.75 -18.68
C SER A 1082 28.26 -9.24 -18.59
N LEU A 1083 27.39 -10.09 -18.04
CA LEU A 1083 27.69 -11.50 -17.79
C LEU A 1083 27.91 -12.24 -19.12
N GLU A 1084 29.14 -12.66 -19.37
CA GLU A 1084 29.61 -13.34 -20.59
C GLU A 1084 29.89 -14.82 -20.40
N THR A 1085 30.31 -15.21 -19.20
CA THR A 1085 30.74 -16.58 -18.90
C THR A 1085 30.13 -17.08 -17.61
N ILE A 1086 29.36 -18.17 -17.67
CA ILE A 1086 28.92 -18.94 -16.51
C ILE A 1086 28.86 -20.43 -16.86
N ASN A 1087 29.44 -21.29 -16.02
CA ASN A 1087 29.34 -22.75 -16.22
C ASN A 1087 28.05 -23.29 -15.58
N LEU A 1088 27.16 -23.87 -16.41
CA LEU A 1088 25.87 -24.43 -15.99
C LEU A 1088 25.83 -25.97 -15.99
N GLU A 1089 26.96 -26.66 -16.23
CA GLU A 1089 27.00 -28.12 -16.41
C GLU A 1089 26.35 -28.95 -15.29
N ASN A 1090 26.38 -28.46 -14.04
CA ASN A 1090 25.82 -29.15 -12.86
C ASN A 1090 24.47 -28.58 -12.40
N ILE A 1091 23.94 -27.59 -13.13
CA ILE A 1091 22.69 -26.91 -12.78
C ILE A 1091 21.51 -27.71 -13.34
N THR A 1092 20.65 -28.16 -12.43
CA THR A 1092 19.47 -28.99 -12.74
C THR A 1092 18.17 -28.19 -12.72
N LYS A 1093 18.17 -26.99 -12.14
CA LYS A 1093 17.00 -26.11 -12.03
C LYS A 1093 17.44 -24.65 -12.02
N ILE A 1094 16.74 -23.83 -12.79
CA ILE A 1094 17.01 -22.39 -12.90
C ILE A 1094 15.73 -21.64 -12.57
N GLY A 1095 15.82 -20.73 -11.61
CA GLY A 1095 14.71 -19.93 -11.14
C GLY A 1095 14.19 -18.97 -12.22
N MET A 1096 12.93 -18.58 -12.08
CA MET A 1096 12.28 -17.62 -12.99
C MET A 1096 13.11 -16.34 -13.09
N GLY A 1097 13.32 -15.88 -14.32
CA GLY A 1097 14.05 -14.66 -14.64
C GLY A 1097 15.48 -14.58 -14.13
N CYS A 1098 16.10 -15.72 -13.80
CA CYS A 1098 17.46 -15.79 -13.27
C CYS A 1098 18.47 -15.07 -14.15
N PHE A 1099 18.25 -15.06 -15.47
CA PHE A 1099 19.11 -14.46 -16.47
C PHE A 1099 18.41 -13.38 -17.29
N ASP A 1100 17.26 -12.86 -16.82
CA ASP A 1100 16.55 -11.74 -17.48
C ASP A 1100 17.53 -10.57 -17.66
N ASN A 1101 17.56 -9.96 -18.83
CA ASN A 1101 18.47 -8.85 -19.13
C ASN A 1101 19.96 -9.22 -18.95
N THR A 1102 20.34 -10.45 -19.29
CA THR A 1102 21.74 -10.92 -19.41
C THR A 1102 21.99 -11.53 -20.79
N LYS A 1103 23.26 -11.77 -21.16
CA LYS A 1103 23.58 -12.48 -22.42
C LYS A 1103 23.11 -13.95 -22.44
N PHE A 1104 22.76 -14.51 -21.29
CA PHE A 1104 22.31 -15.90 -21.12
C PHE A 1104 20.79 -16.06 -21.16
N GLU A 1105 20.02 -14.97 -21.29
CA GLU A 1105 18.54 -14.97 -21.34
C GLU A 1105 17.96 -15.90 -22.42
N LYS A 1106 18.75 -16.20 -23.47
CA LYS A 1106 18.35 -17.03 -24.62
C LYS A 1106 18.89 -18.47 -24.61
N ILE A 1107 19.69 -18.86 -23.60
CA ILE A 1107 20.47 -20.11 -23.61
C ILE A 1107 19.76 -21.28 -22.89
N LEU A 1108 18.54 -21.07 -22.37
CA LEU A 1108 17.78 -22.06 -21.59
C LEU A 1108 16.41 -22.38 -22.16
#